data_AF-A0AA88GI96-F1
#
_entry.id   AF-A0AA88GI96-F1
#
_cell.length_a   1.000
_cell.length_b   1.000
_cell.length_c   1.000
_cell.angle_alpha   90.00
_cell.angle_beta   90.00
_cell.angle_gamma   90.00
#
_symmetry.space_group_name_H-M   'P 1'
#
loop_
_entity.id
_entity.type
_entity.pdbx_description
1 polymer ?
#
loop_
_entity_poly.entity_id
_entity_poly.type
_entity_poly.pdbx_seq_one_letter_code
_entity_poly.pdbx_strand_id
1 'polypeptide(L)'
;MSSIRSVYLLSTNPLKLPEYTRNFDRYGVRVVLFDPSEYADDQCKLNFLLKHAPQAICFIADQMDLWKKGQSGERAKLEHLELVESCTELTVWQLNKEKDAIVKKVYKNTQLGFIDLSRKKPNLLRRSVFGWDDVFVNVSTGMSNLEQIERSGVKISSRDMAISEFIRERFYYSKRRDLQFTPQHAEKTIDFKKSVLHYFETHNLYNNESTAKYKVTNIWKTVANEGIVLKSAINRRQYNYFSTLLNPALPLVSKKDPIHETTFQVHDCGHFLILELVYTGYETTDLHKLVYITFRMISEAVTMMIADILFIHALKQQGIEYDFDSRKIYPLYSSSNLDFDRDGIVPTLEKLVRANVDYALKGDDTKFRAIASEPVLKTFKDKFGPFFVEDYKWNTNNYLNMESRKEEIRKWWDSVEHVRGYIPDIRFLTIDEFISRMEKYHNKDLSLLDNECIVDLVFETVWNEIVKPVFEKDDVPLLPEGTRNYNAFVRYMIGQMAIFSAFNIPERTIYQDGLLKFLKEKSKTKSITINEIENAVSFYSAFVDLLAQKSLITFDDAFTYKEIYPMFEPCYVFYDENKTYYDSIANVYKKQFHIPHRIIILGKPGSGKGTQSQMIAEKYGLIHISTGDLVRAEVKAQTELGKKCDEIMNTGKLLPDELINPIFLKRILQKDCREKGWILDGYPRTDSNLQFVRDNRLTVTCVLCIDVSDELAIERQCGRLVDPQSGKIYHASLLPPSDDIKERLTKRATDNEEKAKIRMKVYHEEMGKSDKWFSEEITFHVDGSLPPEEVFKQIEKILK
;
A
#
# COMPACT_ATOMS: atom_id res chain seq x y z
N MET A 1 0.30 19.96 -20.46
CA MET A 1 1.38 19.95 -19.43
C MET A 1 1.86 18.52 -19.29
N SER A 2 3.15 18.24 -19.51
CA SER A 2 3.63 16.91 -19.89
C SER A 2 3.78 15.95 -18.71
N SER A 3 2.91 14.94 -18.62
CA SER A 3 3.20 13.71 -17.88
C SER A 3 4.19 12.86 -18.70
N ILE A 4 5.47 13.26 -18.75
CA ILE A 4 6.48 12.45 -19.46
C ILE A 4 6.51 11.07 -18.82
N ARG A 5 6.10 10.03 -19.55
CA ARG A 5 6.05 8.64 -19.07
C ARG A 5 7.28 7.84 -19.43
N SER A 6 7.94 8.20 -20.53
CA SER A 6 9.10 7.47 -21.01
C SER A 6 10.11 8.38 -21.68
N VAL A 7 11.37 8.08 -21.42
CA VAL A 7 12.56 8.72 -22.00
C VAL A 7 13.28 7.68 -22.84
N TYR A 8 13.52 8.00 -24.10
CA TYR A 8 14.24 7.14 -25.03
C TYR A 8 15.68 7.62 -25.14
N LEU A 9 16.60 6.89 -24.50
CA LEU A 9 18.03 7.15 -24.52
C LEU A 9 18.62 6.62 -25.83
N LEU A 10 19.04 7.53 -26.70
CA LEU A 10 19.76 7.21 -27.93
C LEU A 10 21.23 6.97 -27.60
N SER A 11 21.62 5.70 -27.49
CA SER A 11 22.99 5.29 -27.17
C SER A 11 23.24 3.85 -27.59
N THR A 12 24.40 3.59 -28.20
CA THR A 12 24.89 2.23 -28.47
C THR A 12 25.55 1.59 -27.25
N ASN A 13 25.81 2.36 -26.18
CA ASN A 13 26.39 1.86 -24.94
C ASN A 13 25.28 1.48 -23.93
N PRO A 14 25.03 0.18 -23.68
CA PRO A 14 23.98 -0.25 -22.77
C PRO A 14 24.29 0.04 -21.30
N LEU A 15 25.54 0.30 -20.97
CA LEU A 15 25.96 0.53 -19.59
C LEU A 15 25.53 1.92 -19.07
N LYS A 16 25.07 2.83 -19.95
CA LYS A 16 24.46 4.10 -19.53
C LYS A 16 23.06 3.91 -18.93
N LEU A 17 22.35 2.83 -19.29
CA LEU A 17 20.95 2.64 -18.92
C LEU A 17 20.70 2.65 -17.40
N PRO A 18 21.50 1.97 -16.55
CA PRO A 18 21.29 2.02 -15.09
C PRO A 18 21.44 3.42 -14.49
N GLU A 19 22.40 4.21 -14.97
CA GLU A 19 22.65 5.58 -14.48
C GLU A 19 21.48 6.52 -14.83
N TYR A 20 20.96 6.43 -16.06
CA TYR A 20 19.74 7.14 -16.45
C TYR A 20 18.52 6.64 -15.68
N THR A 21 18.35 5.33 -15.57
CA THR A 21 17.22 4.73 -14.85
C THR A 21 17.18 5.24 -13.42
N ARG A 22 18.30 5.23 -12.69
CA ARG A 22 18.39 5.82 -11.34
C ARG A 22 17.88 7.25 -11.25
N ASN A 23 18.20 8.10 -12.23
CA ASN A 23 17.75 9.49 -12.26
C ASN A 23 16.26 9.64 -12.61
N PHE A 24 15.62 8.64 -13.23
CA PHE A 24 14.24 8.71 -13.75
C PHE A 24 13.25 7.79 -13.01
N ASP A 25 13.73 6.78 -12.30
CA ASP A 25 12.93 5.72 -11.68
C ASP A 25 12.14 6.26 -10.49
N ARG A 26 12.79 7.10 -9.67
CA ARG A 26 12.14 7.93 -8.63
C ARG A 26 11.18 8.98 -9.19
N TYR A 27 10.83 8.90 -10.47
CA TYR A 27 9.85 9.74 -11.11
C TYR A 27 8.80 8.89 -11.85
N GLY A 28 8.84 7.56 -11.74
CA GLY A 28 7.99 6.66 -12.51
C GLY A 28 8.18 6.82 -14.02
N VAL A 29 9.35 7.30 -14.45
CA VAL A 29 9.66 7.51 -15.87
C VAL A 29 10.49 6.35 -16.34
N ARG A 30 9.94 5.59 -17.29
CA ARG A 30 10.68 4.47 -17.88
C ARG A 30 11.77 4.99 -18.81
N VAL A 31 13.00 4.52 -18.61
CA VAL A 31 14.09 4.74 -19.57
C VAL A 31 14.17 3.56 -20.51
N VAL A 32 14.16 3.84 -21.81
CA VAL A 32 14.27 2.83 -22.88
C VAL A 32 15.51 3.16 -23.71
N LEU A 33 16.42 2.19 -23.86
CA LEU A 33 17.61 2.34 -24.68
C LEU A 33 17.27 2.05 -26.15
N PHE A 34 17.70 2.92 -27.06
CA PHE A 34 17.58 2.73 -28.50
C PHE A 34 18.89 2.98 -29.24
N ASP A 35 19.06 2.28 -30.36
CA ASP A 35 20.15 2.51 -31.29
C ASP A 35 19.94 3.88 -31.99
N PRO A 36 20.91 4.81 -31.90
CA PRO A 36 20.82 6.10 -32.57
C PRO A 36 20.62 6.01 -34.10
N SER A 37 21.11 4.94 -34.74
CA SER A 37 21.05 4.78 -36.19
C SER A 37 19.63 4.64 -36.73
N GLU A 38 18.72 4.03 -35.96
CA GLU A 38 17.29 3.89 -36.31
C GLU A 38 16.54 5.23 -36.24
N TYR A 39 17.11 6.23 -35.55
CA TYR A 39 16.49 7.53 -35.28
C TYR A 39 17.45 8.69 -35.58
N ALA A 40 18.27 8.53 -36.62
CA ALA A 40 19.37 9.44 -36.94
C ALA A 40 18.89 10.87 -37.21
N ASP A 41 17.75 11.04 -37.89
CA ASP A 41 17.18 12.35 -38.24
C ASP A 41 15.93 12.71 -37.42
N ASP A 42 15.51 13.97 -37.47
CA ASP A 42 14.37 14.46 -36.69
C ASP A 42 13.02 13.98 -37.26
N GLN A 43 12.96 13.56 -38.53
CA GLN A 43 11.73 13.03 -39.15
C GLN A 43 11.42 11.62 -38.63
N CYS A 44 12.42 10.75 -38.52
CA CYS A 44 12.28 9.42 -37.94
C CYS A 44 11.86 9.51 -36.46
N LYS A 45 12.47 10.42 -35.70
CA LYS A 45 12.05 10.74 -34.33
C LYS A 45 10.59 11.22 -34.30
N LEU A 46 10.20 12.13 -35.20
CA LEU A 46 8.85 12.70 -35.24
C LEU A 46 7.81 11.62 -35.52
N ASN A 47 8.05 10.79 -36.54
CA ASN A 47 7.17 9.67 -36.90
C ASN A 47 6.97 8.69 -35.75
N PHE A 48 8.05 8.36 -35.03
CA PHE A 48 7.97 7.50 -33.85
C PHE A 48 7.11 8.12 -32.75
N LEU A 49 7.35 9.40 -32.43
CA LEU A 49 6.60 10.13 -31.42
C LEU A 49 5.12 10.21 -31.80
N LEU A 50 4.77 10.50 -33.05
CA LEU A 50 3.38 10.56 -33.49
C LEU A 50 2.67 9.21 -33.41
N LYS A 51 3.36 8.13 -33.77
CA LYS A 51 2.79 6.77 -33.75
C LYS A 51 2.58 6.22 -32.34
N HIS A 52 3.40 6.60 -31.37
CA HIS A 52 3.41 5.99 -30.03
C HIS A 52 3.04 6.96 -28.89
N ALA A 53 2.80 8.25 -29.13
CA ALA A 53 2.69 9.25 -28.05
C ALA A 53 1.37 10.08 -28.00
N PRO A 54 0.34 9.60 -27.30
CA PRO A 54 -0.66 10.49 -26.70
C PRO A 54 -0.15 11.19 -25.43
N GLN A 55 0.89 10.69 -24.74
CA GLN A 55 1.25 11.08 -23.35
C GLN A 55 2.70 11.54 -23.13
N ALA A 56 3.25 12.39 -24.01
CA ALA A 56 4.55 13.08 -23.86
C ALA A 56 5.79 12.16 -23.73
N ILE A 57 6.29 11.69 -24.86
CA ILE A 57 7.57 10.97 -24.99
C ILE A 57 8.69 11.96 -25.39
N CYS A 58 9.95 11.75 -24.95
CA CYS A 58 11.12 12.45 -25.48
C CYS A 58 12.30 11.53 -25.80
N PHE A 59 13.15 11.97 -26.72
CA PHE A 59 14.47 11.36 -26.99
C PHE A 59 15.55 12.16 -26.30
N ILE A 60 16.57 11.45 -25.80
CA ILE A 60 17.72 12.03 -25.14
C ILE A 60 19.01 11.43 -25.72
N ALA A 61 19.97 12.27 -26.06
CA ALA A 61 21.34 11.86 -26.39
C ALA A 61 22.32 12.68 -25.56
N ASP A 62 23.37 12.05 -25.03
CA ASP A 62 24.45 12.74 -24.32
C ASP A 62 25.80 12.62 -25.02
N GLN A 63 26.58 13.69 -24.91
CA GLN A 63 27.99 13.73 -25.24
C GLN A 63 28.76 14.14 -23.99
N MET A 64 29.79 13.37 -23.64
CA MET A 64 30.64 13.63 -22.48
C MET A 64 32.10 13.70 -22.91
N ASP A 65 32.76 14.82 -22.60
CA ASP A 65 34.15 15.10 -22.99
C ASP A 65 34.93 15.65 -21.79
N LEU A 66 36.24 15.38 -21.77
CA LEU A 66 37.20 16.04 -20.88
C LEU A 66 37.94 17.13 -21.64
N TRP A 67 37.81 18.36 -21.20
CA TRP A 67 38.49 19.53 -21.77
C TRP A 67 39.63 19.96 -20.86
N LYS A 68 40.70 20.49 -21.45
CA LYS A 68 41.82 21.03 -20.68
C LYS A 68 41.43 22.38 -20.07
N LYS A 69 41.62 22.55 -18.75
CA LYS A 69 41.20 23.77 -18.07
C LYS A 69 42.00 24.97 -18.58
N GLY A 70 41.29 26.06 -18.92
CA GLY A 70 41.91 27.32 -19.37
C GLY A 70 42.28 27.35 -20.86
N GLN A 71 42.02 26.28 -21.62
CA GLN A 71 42.24 26.21 -23.07
C GLN A 71 40.93 25.82 -23.78
N SER A 72 40.19 26.84 -24.23
CA SER A 72 38.87 26.64 -24.85
C SER A 72 38.98 25.74 -26.09
N GLY A 73 38.26 24.61 -26.08
CA GLY A 73 38.17 23.70 -27.22
C GLY A 73 39.30 22.68 -27.36
N GLU A 74 40.25 22.60 -26.41
CA GLU A 74 41.29 21.56 -26.41
C GLU A 74 40.89 20.37 -25.53
N ARG A 75 40.83 19.17 -26.12
CA ARG A 75 40.56 17.93 -25.37
C ARG A 75 41.76 17.57 -24.48
N ALA A 76 41.47 17.10 -23.27
CA ALA A 76 42.48 16.64 -22.33
C ALA A 76 43.28 15.46 -22.89
N LYS A 77 44.58 15.41 -22.60
CA LYS A 77 45.47 14.31 -23.03
C LYS A 77 45.52 13.15 -22.04
N LEU A 78 44.87 13.31 -20.89
CA LEU A 78 44.87 12.37 -19.76
C LEU A 78 46.25 12.19 -19.13
N GLU A 79 47.02 13.28 -19.03
CA GLU A 79 48.33 13.29 -18.39
C GLU A 79 48.19 13.29 -16.86
N HIS A 80 49.17 12.74 -16.13
CA HIS A 80 49.13 12.71 -14.66
C HIS A 80 49.14 14.13 -14.08
N LEU A 81 48.20 14.39 -13.17
CA LEU A 81 47.87 15.68 -12.55
C LEU A 81 47.41 16.77 -13.54
N GLU A 82 46.99 16.39 -14.75
CA GLU A 82 46.38 17.32 -15.70
C GLU A 82 45.04 17.85 -15.15
N LEU A 83 44.88 19.16 -15.12
CA LEU A 83 43.66 19.82 -14.68
C LEU A 83 42.64 19.88 -15.83
N VAL A 84 41.45 19.34 -15.60
CA VAL A 84 40.45 19.09 -16.64
C VAL A 84 39.04 19.51 -16.24
N GLU A 85 38.20 19.73 -17.24
CA GLU A 85 36.78 20.04 -17.13
C GLU A 85 35.96 18.90 -17.76
N SER A 86 35.24 18.16 -16.93
CA SER A 86 34.31 17.10 -17.35
C SER A 86 32.98 17.72 -17.75
N CYS A 87 32.76 17.83 -19.05
CA CYS A 87 31.60 18.48 -19.63
C CYS A 87 30.63 17.43 -20.19
N THR A 88 29.35 17.54 -19.81
CA THR A 88 28.27 16.77 -20.44
C THR A 88 27.29 17.72 -21.13
N GLU A 89 26.97 17.42 -22.39
CA GLU A 89 25.90 18.04 -23.16
C GLU A 89 24.79 17.02 -23.42
N LEU A 90 23.59 17.33 -22.95
CA LEU A 90 22.37 16.53 -23.09
C LEU A 90 21.45 17.18 -24.11
N THR A 91 21.28 16.55 -25.26
CA THR A 91 20.33 16.99 -26.27
C THR A 91 19.01 16.27 -26.09
N VAL A 92 17.93 17.03 -25.95
CA VAL A 92 16.58 16.52 -25.76
C VAL A 92 15.68 16.95 -26.92
N TRP A 93 14.98 15.98 -27.52
CA TRP A 93 13.98 16.21 -28.56
C TRP A 93 12.60 15.82 -28.04
N GLN A 94 11.62 16.70 -28.22
CA GLN A 94 10.25 16.49 -27.76
C GLN A 94 9.23 16.98 -28.79
N LEU A 95 8.11 16.27 -28.92
CA LEU A 95 6.98 16.69 -29.74
C LEU A 95 6.27 17.91 -29.14
N ASN A 96 6.18 19.00 -29.90
CA ASN A 96 5.25 20.09 -29.66
C ASN A 96 3.91 19.79 -30.34
N LYS A 97 2.90 19.45 -29.54
CA LYS A 97 1.58 19.05 -30.02
C LYS A 97 0.80 20.16 -30.74
N GLU A 98 1.05 21.42 -30.42
CA GLU A 98 0.34 22.55 -31.06
C GLU A 98 0.85 22.83 -32.47
N LYS A 99 2.13 22.51 -32.73
CA LYS A 99 2.82 22.78 -33.98
C LYS A 99 3.14 21.53 -34.80
N ASP A 100 2.78 20.36 -34.27
CA ASP A 100 3.11 19.04 -34.80
C ASP A 100 4.59 18.89 -35.21
N ALA A 101 5.50 19.42 -34.38
CA ALA A 101 6.91 19.56 -34.70
C ALA A 101 7.80 19.20 -33.51
N ILE A 102 9.04 18.77 -33.77
CA ILE A 102 10.01 18.54 -32.71
C ILE A 102 10.61 19.87 -32.23
N VAL A 103 10.68 20.02 -30.92
CA VAL A 103 11.50 21.05 -30.26
C VAL A 103 12.75 20.39 -29.70
N LYS A 104 13.90 20.96 -30.05
CA LYS A 104 15.23 20.56 -29.57
C LYS A 104 15.70 21.52 -28.48
N LYS A 105 16.23 20.98 -27.38
CA LYS A 105 16.87 21.77 -26.31
C LYS A 105 18.12 21.06 -25.82
N VAL A 106 19.15 21.83 -25.49
CA VAL A 106 20.42 21.32 -24.94
C VAL A 106 20.54 21.74 -23.48
N TYR A 107 20.90 20.80 -22.62
CA TYR A 107 21.27 21.02 -21.22
C TYR A 107 22.76 20.72 -21.07
N LYS A 108 23.51 21.55 -20.36
CA LYS A 108 24.97 21.46 -20.31
C LYS A 108 25.46 21.67 -18.90
N ASN A 109 26.30 20.76 -18.43
CA ASN A 109 26.93 20.90 -17.12
C ASN A 109 28.42 20.53 -17.17
N THR A 110 29.22 21.19 -16.33
CA THR A 110 30.68 21.02 -16.29
C THR A 110 31.14 20.83 -14.85
N GLN A 111 31.96 19.81 -14.62
CA GLN A 111 32.61 19.55 -13.33
C GLN A 111 34.12 19.68 -13.45
N LEU A 112 34.71 20.39 -12.50
CA LEU A 112 36.15 20.57 -12.42
C LEU A 112 36.82 19.37 -11.75
N GLY A 113 37.89 18.86 -12.36
CA GLY A 113 38.67 17.74 -11.83
C GLY A 113 40.12 17.78 -12.27
N PHE A 114 40.88 16.77 -11.87
CA PHE A 114 42.20 16.49 -12.43
C PHE A 114 42.37 14.99 -12.65
N ILE A 115 43.29 14.62 -13.53
CA ILE A 115 43.59 13.22 -13.83
C ILE A 115 44.69 12.72 -12.91
N ASP A 116 44.42 11.71 -12.10
CA ASP A 116 45.42 11.03 -11.28
C ASP A 116 45.62 9.59 -11.75
N LEU A 117 46.59 9.42 -12.64
CA LEU A 117 46.97 8.10 -13.15
C LEU A 117 47.47 7.12 -12.08
N SER A 118 47.84 7.58 -10.87
CA SER A 118 48.24 6.67 -9.78
C SER A 118 47.06 5.87 -9.22
N ARG A 119 45.83 6.38 -9.39
CA ARG A 119 44.58 5.71 -9.00
C ARG A 119 44.09 4.68 -10.01
N LYS A 120 44.76 4.58 -11.16
CA LYS A 120 44.34 3.70 -12.26
C LYS A 120 44.27 2.25 -11.79
N LYS A 121 43.11 1.61 -11.97
CA LYS A 121 42.88 0.22 -11.56
C LYS A 121 42.72 -0.65 -12.83
N PRO A 122 43.74 -1.45 -13.21
CA PRO A 122 43.64 -2.31 -14.39
C PRO A 122 42.60 -3.42 -14.17
N ASN A 123 41.87 -3.80 -15.24
CA ASN A 123 40.89 -4.90 -15.26
C ASN A 123 39.62 -4.71 -14.40
N LEU A 124 39.14 -3.47 -14.25
CA LEU A 124 37.83 -3.18 -13.63
C LEU A 124 36.67 -3.74 -14.46
N LEU A 125 36.22 -4.96 -14.16
CA LEU A 125 34.98 -5.56 -14.69
C LEU A 125 33.77 -5.15 -13.83
N ARG A 126 33.52 -3.85 -13.66
CA ARG A 126 32.31 -3.35 -12.99
C ARG A 126 31.38 -2.68 -13.98
N ARG A 127 30.09 -3.06 -13.98
CA ARG A 127 29.06 -2.54 -14.89
C ARG A 127 28.80 -1.02 -14.78
N SER A 128 29.25 -0.37 -13.70
CA SER A 128 28.99 1.04 -13.37
C SER A 128 30.22 1.95 -13.46
N VAL A 129 31.37 1.45 -13.92
CA VAL A 129 32.64 2.18 -14.00
C VAL A 129 33.00 2.38 -15.47
N PHE A 130 33.17 3.63 -15.88
CA PHE A 130 33.31 4.04 -17.29
C PHE A 130 34.51 4.94 -17.52
N GLY A 131 35.26 4.66 -18.57
CA GLY A 131 36.31 5.55 -19.08
C GLY A 131 37.31 5.92 -18.00
N TRP A 132 37.31 7.19 -17.62
CA TRP A 132 38.23 7.80 -16.66
C TRP A 132 37.72 7.79 -15.21
N ASP A 133 36.70 7.02 -14.85
CA ASP A 133 36.13 7.06 -13.49
C ASP A 133 37.11 6.69 -12.37
N ASP A 134 38.13 5.88 -12.66
CA ASP A 134 39.17 5.50 -11.70
C ASP A 134 40.25 6.59 -11.54
N VAL A 135 40.46 7.42 -12.57
CA VAL A 135 41.53 8.43 -12.61
C VAL A 135 41.05 9.88 -12.53
N PHE A 136 39.80 10.19 -12.88
CA PHE A 136 39.26 11.54 -12.78
C PHE A 136 38.87 11.82 -11.33
N VAL A 137 39.54 12.79 -10.73
CA VAL A 137 39.37 13.21 -9.34
C VAL A 137 38.63 14.54 -9.34
N ASN A 138 37.45 14.55 -8.71
CA ASN A 138 36.68 15.77 -8.57
C ASN A 138 37.36 16.69 -7.54
N VAL A 139 37.63 17.96 -7.90
CA VAL A 139 38.35 18.90 -7.03
C VAL A 139 37.59 19.16 -5.73
N SER A 140 36.25 19.20 -5.78
CA SER A 140 35.41 19.46 -4.61
C SER A 140 35.39 18.31 -3.61
N THR A 141 35.60 17.08 -4.07
CA THR A 141 35.53 15.89 -3.20
C THR A 141 36.90 15.31 -2.85
N GLY A 142 37.92 15.61 -3.67
CA GLY A 142 39.25 14.96 -3.59
C GLY A 142 39.23 13.47 -3.90
N MET A 143 38.08 12.94 -4.37
CA MET A 143 37.88 11.52 -4.67
C MET A 143 37.67 11.33 -6.17
N SER A 144 38.19 10.23 -6.68
CA SER A 144 37.82 9.71 -7.99
C SER A 144 36.35 9.32 -8.03
N ASN A 145 35.75 9.27 -9.22
CA ASN A 145 34.37 8.79 -9.37
C ASN A 145 34.21 7.35 -8.87
N LEU A 146 35.24 6.52 -9.05
CA LEU A 146 35.26 5.16 -8.53
C LEU A 146 35.26 5.13 -7.00
N GLU A 147 36.10 5.93 -6.34
CA GLU A 147 36.12 6.02 -4.87
C GLU A 147 34.77 6.51 -4.33
N GLN A 148 34.10 7.43 -5.04
CA GLN A 148 32.73 7.84 -4.69
C GLN A 148 31.76 6.65 -4.76
N ILE A 149 31.75 5.89 -5.86
CA ILE A 149 30.91 4.68 -5.98
C ILE A 149 31.24 3.68 -4.87
N GLU A 150 32.52 3.45 -4.56
CA GLU A 150 32.94 2.52 -3.51
C GLU A 150 32.50 2.97 -2.11
N ARG A 151 32.44 4.28 -1.86
CA ARG A 151 32.10 4.84 -0.54
C ARG A 151 30.60 5.08 -0.34
N SER A 152 29.91 5.63 -1.33
CA SER A 152 28.49 6.02 -1.24
C SER A 152 27.56 5.19 -2.12
N GLY A 153 28.09 4.18 -2.84
CA GLY A 153 27.33 3.36 -3.78
C GLY A 153 27.01 4.07 -5.11
N VAL A 154 27.25 5.37 -5.21
CA VAL A 154 26.89 6.23 -6.34
C VAL A 154 27.93 7.32 -6.58
N LYS A 155 28.11 7.70 -7.85
CA LYS A 155 28.75 8.96 -8.27
C LYS A 155 27.71 9.98 -8.72
N ILE A 156 27.96 11.26 -8.48
CA ILE A 156 27.22 12.39 -9.07
C ILE A 156 28.14 13.10 -10.07
N SER A 157 27.94 12.78 -11.34
CA SER A 157 28.76 13.28 -12.45
C SER A 157 28.16 14.55 -13.09
N SER A 158 28.89 15.16 -14.03
CA SER A 158 28.35 16.24 -14.86
C SER A 158 27.13 15.80 -15.68
N ARG A 159 27.01 14.50 -15.99
CA ARG A 159 25.81 13.94 -16.62
C ARG A 159 24.60 14.00 -15.70
N ASP A 160 24.74 13.56 -14.45
CA ASP A 160 23.68 13.61 -13.46
C ASP A 160 23.19 15.04 -13.26
N MET A 161 24.10 16.02 -13.25
CA MET A 161 23.75 17.43 -13.15
C MET A 161 23.02 17.97 -14.40
N ALA A 162 23.42 17.57 -15.61
CA ALA A 162 22.70 17.95 -16.83
C ALA A 162 21.28 17.32 -16.89
N ILE A 163 21.14 16.08 -16.45
CA ILE A 163 19.84 15.40 -16.30
C ILE A 163 18.99 16.13 -15.24
N SER A 164 19.59 16.52 -14.11
CA SER A 164 18.94 17.27 -13.04
C SER A 164 18.33 18.59 -13.54
N GLU A 165 19.02 19.32 -14.41
CA GLU A 165 18.48 20.54 -15.04
C GLU A 165 17.28 20.27 -15.96
N PHE A 166 17.36 19.20 -16.76
CA PHE A 166 16.22 18.75 -17.56
C PHE A 166 15.02 18.38 -16.70
N ILE A 167 15.26 17.64 -15.61
CA ILE A 167 14.20 17.21 -14.70
C ILE A 167 13.53 18.43 -14.06
N ARG A 168 14.32 19.36 -13.54
CA ARG A 168 13.85 20.60 -12.90
C ARG A 168 12.92 21.40 -13.82
N GLU A 169 13.28 21.55 -15.08
CA GLU A 169 12.44 22.32 -16.02
C GLU A 169 11.15 21.59 -16.41
N ARG A 170 11.19 20.27 -16.56
CA ARG A 170 10.11 19.52 -17.22
C ARG A 170 9.10 18.90 -16.27
N PHE A 171 9.51 18.55 -15.07
CA PHE A 171 8.65 17.81 -14.14
C PHE A 171 8.04 18.69 -13.05
N TYR A 172 8.61 19.86 -12.79
CA TYR A 172 8.12 20.80 -11.80
C TYR A 172 7.18 21.83 -12.42
N TYR A 173 6.33 22.44 -11.59
CA TYR A 173 5.50 23.53 -12.09
C TYR A 173 6.35 24.76 -12.36
N SER A 174 6.21 25.34 -13.55
CA SER A 174 6.90 26.58 -13.92
C SER A 174 6.42 27.81 -13.13
N LYS A 175 5.28 27.70 -12.44
CA LYS A 175 4.69 28.72 -11.56
C LYS A 175 4.08 28.06 -10.35
N ARG A 176 4.07 28.79 -9.24
CA ARG A 176 3.40 28.39 -8.03
C ARG A 176 1.90 28.20 -8.26
N ARG A 177 1.38 27.04 -7.83
CA ARG A 177 -0.06 26.72 -7.87
C ARG A 177 -0.74 27.16 -6.58
N ASP A 178 -1.95 27.63 -6.75
CA ASP A 178 -2.82 28.08 -5.66
C ASP A 178 -4.21 27.49 -5.86
N LEU A 179 -5.06 27.67 -4.87
CA LEU A 179 -6.50 27.44 -4.98
C LEU A 179 -7.09 28.40 -6.02
N GLN A 180 -8.04 27.90 -6.81
CA GLN A 180 -8.63 28.69 -7.89
C GLN A 180 -9.70 29.65 -7.36
N PHE A 181 -10.47 29.24 -6.35
CA PHE A 181 -11.62 30.00 -5.87
C PHE A 181 -11.32 30.74 -4.56
N THR A 182 -10.34 30.27 -3.79
CA THR A 182 -9.94 30.90 -2.52
C THR A 182 -8.40 31.02 -2.42
N PRO A 183 -7.75 31.82 -3.27
CA PRO A 183 -6.29 31.88 -3.35
C PRO A 183 -5.62 32.25 -2.01
N GLN A 184 -4.51 31.58 -1.68
CA GLN A 184 -3.76 31.78 -0.43
C GLN A 184 -2.49 32.62 -0.60
N HIS A 185 -1.99 32.72 -1.84
CA HIS A 185 -0.79 33.46 -2.24
C HIS A 185 0.44 33.10 -1.39
N ALA A 186 0.74 31.81 -1.26
CA ALA A 186 1.92 31.32 -0.55
C ALA A 186 3.22 31.86 -1.18
N GLU A 187 4.19 32.26 -0.35
CA GLU A 187 5.49 32.79 -0.77
C GLU A 187 6.54 31.70 -0.99
N LYS A 188 6.36 30.55 -0.33
CA LYS A 188 7.24 29.37 -0.35
C LYS A 188 6.41 28.11 -0.62
N THR A 189 7.07 26.99 -0.93
CA THR A 189 6.37 25.69 -1.02
C THR A 189 5.85 25.29 0.35
N ILE A 190 6.68 25.36 1.39
CA ILE A 190 6.27 25.20 2.79
C ILE A 190 6.26 26.58 3.42
N ASP A 191 5.07 27.10 3.69
CA ASP A 191 4.90 28.48 4.12
C ASP A 191 4.34 28.57 5.54
N PHE A 192 5.24 28.82 6.50
CA PHE A 192 4.88 29.05 7.90
C PHE A 192 4.27 30.43 8.14
N LYS A 193 4.41 31.39 7.22
CA LYS A 193 3.84 32.75 7.39
C LYS A 193 2.33 32.77 7.17
N LYS A 194 1.81 31.84 6.38
CA LYS A 194 0.39 31.75 6.06
C LYS A 194 -0.32 30.89 7.10
N SER A 195 -1.19 31.52 7.87
CA SER A 195 -2.02 30.82 8.84
C SER A 195 -3.07 29.97 8.14
N VAL A 196 -2.94 28.65 8.26
CA VAL A 196 -3.95 27.68 7.85
C VAL A 196 -5.26 27.88 8.62
N LEU A 197 -5.17 28.26 9.89
CA LEU A 197 -6.35 28.55 10.70
C LEU A 197 -7.15 29.72 10.12
N HIS A 198 -6.48 30.81 9.75
CA HIS A 198 -7.14 31.98 9.17
C HIS A 198 -7.88 31.61 7.86
N TYR A 199 -7.30 30.73 7.05
CA TYR A 199 -7.94 30.19 5.85
C TYR A 199 -9.28 29.50 6.16
N PHE A 200 -9.31 28.62 7.17
CA PHE A 200 -10.54 27.93 7.55
C PHE A 200 -11.56 28.87 8.20
N GLU A 201 -11.13 29.77 9.09
CA GLU A 201 -12.02 30.66 9.84
C GLU A 201 -12.73 31.68 8.94
N THR A 202 -12.05 32.19 7.92
CA THR A 202 -12.58 33.24 7.04
C THR A 202 -13.39 32.71 5.86
N HIS A 203 -13.31 31.41 5.58
CA HIS A 203 -13.97 30.82 4.43
C HIS A 203 -15.34 30.28 4.80
N ASN A 204 -16.38 30.95 4.31
CA ASN A 204 -17.81 30.70 4.56
C ASN A 204 -18.29 29.25 4.32
N LEU A 205 -17.61 28.45 3.49
CA LEU A 205 -17.94 27.04 3.28
C LEU A 205 -17.44 26.16 4.44
N TYR A 206 -16.31 26.49 5.07
CA TYR A 206 -15.74 25.72 6.19
C TYR A 206 -16.26 26.13 7.56
N ASN A 207 -16.57 27.41 7.70
CA ASN A 207 -16.95 28.03 8.96
C ASN A 207 -18.29 28.76 8.79
N ASN A 208 -19.36 28.02 9.01
CA ASN A 208 -20.74 28.48 9.05
C ASN A 208 -21.53 27.70 10.12
N GLU A 209 -22.74 28.16 10.41
CA GLU A 209 -23.60 27.57 11.45
C GLU A 209 -23.82 26.07 11.26
N SER A 210 -24.06 25.62 10.04
CA SER A 210 -24.28 24.19 9.75
C SER A 210 -23.02 23.36 9.95
N THR A 211 -21.86 23.80 9.45
CA THR A 211 -20.59 23.09 9.68
C THR A 211 -20.20 23.03 11.15
N ALA A 212 -20.58 24.02 11.96
CA ALA A 212 -20.44 23.98 13.41
C ALA A 212 -21.43 23.01 14.05
N LYS A 213 -22.71 23.02 13.63
CA LYS A 213 -23.76 22.09 14.08
C LYS A 213 -23.33 20.63 13.87
N TYR A 214 -22.82 20.29 12.70
CA TYR A 214 -22.35 18.94 12.35
C TYR A 214 -20.89 18.67 12.77
N LYS A 215 -20.31 19.54 13.61
CA LYS A 215 -18.95 19.40 14.19
C LYS A 215 -17.82 19.27 13.17
N VAL A 216 -18.03 19.69 11.92
CA VAL A 216 -16.97 19.75 10.90
C VAL A 216 -15.88 20.75 11.32
N THR A 217 -16.26 21.83 12.01
CA THR A 217 -15.31 22.81 12.53
C THR A 217 -14.32 22.23 13.54
N ASN A 218 -14.72 21.21 14.30
CA ASN A 218 -13.85 20.56 15.27
C ASN A 218 -12.66 19.86 14.62
N ILE A 219 -12.81 19.42 13.36
CA ILE A 219 -11.75 18.74 12.61
C ILE A 219 -10.59 19.70 12.36
N TRP A 220 -10.84 20.82 11.67
CA TRP A 220 -9.77 21.75 11.34
C TRP A 220 -9.22 22.48 12.57
N LYS A 221 -10.01 22.71 13.62
CA LYS A 221 -9.50 23.21 14.92
C LYS A 221 -8.54 22.23 15.58
N THR A 222 -8.88 20.95 15.59
CA THR A 222 -8.01 19.88 16.11
C THR A 222 -6.72 19.82 15.30
N VAL A 223 -6.83 19.77 13.98
CA VAL A 223 -5.68 19.73 13.06
C VAL A 223 -4.79 20.97 13.19
N ALA A 224 -5.38 22.17 13.32
CA ALA A 224 -4.64 23.40 13.54
C ALA A 224 -3.86 23.39 14.86
N ASN A 225 -4.45 22.88 15.94
CA ASN A 225 -3.78 22.73 17.23
C ASN A 225 -2.58 21.79 17.15
N GLU A 226 -2.68 20.75 16.34
CA GLU A 226 -1.61 19.79 16.12
C GLU A 226 -0.48 20.31 15.23
N GLY A 227 -0.66 21.47 14.61
CA GLY A 227 0.34 22.12 13.78
C GLY A 227 0.27 21.66 12.33
N ILE A 228 -0.18 22.58 11.48
CA ILE A 228 -0.32 22.42 10.03
C ILE A 228 0.09 23.73 9.32
N VAL A 229 0.65 23.63 8.13
CA VAL A 229 1.05 24.75 7.26
C VAL A 229 0.48 24.56 5.86
N LEU A 230 0.44 25.62 5.05
CA LEU A 230 0.05 25.50 3.65
C LEU A 230 1.23 25.02 2.79
N LYS A 231 0.93 24.14 1.84
CA LYS A 231 1.86 23.61 0.86
C LYS A 231 1.47 24.05 -0.55
N SER A 232 2.23 24.97 -1.11
CA SER A 232 2.04 25.35 -2.50
C SER A 232 2.85 24.46 -3.45
N ALA A 233 2.40 24.35 -4.70
CA ALA A 233 2.97 23.42 -5.68
C ALA A 233 3.77 24.15 -6.77
N ILE A 234 4.84 24.88 -6.42
CA ILE A 234 5.85 25.30 -7.41
C ILE A 234 6.87 24.17 -7.63
N ASN A 235 7.30 23.57 -6.52
CA ASN A 235 8.33 22.53 -6.49
C ASN A 235 7.72 21.13 -6.28
N ARG A 236 6.40 21.06 -6.33
CA ARG A 236 5.68 19.79 -6.42
C ARG A 236 5.76 19.32 -7.86
N ARG A 237 6.34 18.13 -8.08
CA ARG A 237 6.15 17.43 -9.34
C ARG A 237 4.66 17.17 -9.57
N GLN A 238 4.17 17.38 -10.79
CA GLN A 238 2.78 17.08 -11.13
C GLN A 238 2.44 15.66 -10.65
N TYR A 239 1.33 15.51 -9.92
CA TYR A 239 0.84 14.23 -9.36
C TYR A 239 1.58 13.63 -8.15
N ASN A 240 2.56 14.29 -7.52
CA ASN A 240 3.13 13.80 -6.26
C ASN A 240 2.21 14.16 -5.07
N TYR A 241 1.57 13.19 -4.43
CA TYR A 241 0.72 13.36 -3.24
C TYR A 241 1.42 12.79 -1.98
N PHE A 242 2.66 13.20 -1.73
CA PHE A 242 3.38 12.78 -0.52
C PHE A 242 2.92 13.55 0.72
N SER A 243 2.32 12.85 1.68
CA SER A 243 1.96 13.37 3.00
C SER A 243 2.36 12.38 4.07
N THR A 244 3.60 12.47 4.57
CA THR A 244 3.99 11.73 5.78
C THR A 244 3.49 12.41 7.04
N LEU A 245 3.40 11.68 8.16
CA LEU A 245 3.18 12.24 9.52
C LEU A 245 4.00 13.51 9.78
N LEU A 246 5.24 13.52 9.28
CA LEU A 246 6.24 14.54 9.53
C LEU A 246 6.22 15.67 8.48
N ASN A 247 5.36 15.56 7.47
CA ASN A 247 5.08 16.64 6.54
C ASN A 247 3.77 17.33 6.97
N PRO A 248 3.81 18.41 7.77
CA PRO A 248 2.62 19.07 8.31
C PRO A 248 1.91 19.96 7.26
N ALA A 249 2.06 19.71 5.96
CA ALA A 249 1.80 20.71 4.95
C ALA A 249 0.62 20.36 4.04
N LEU A 250 -0.50 21.07 4.24
CA LEU A 250 -1.77 20.93 3.51
C LEU A 250 -1.63 21.41 2.06
N PRO A 251 -1.78 20.54 1.05
CA PRO A 251 -1.54 20.91 -0.33
C PRO A 251 -2.61 21.84 -0.91
N LEU A 252 -2.19 22.94 -1.55
CA LEU A 252 -3.06 23.79 -2.35
C LEU A 252 -3.33 23.13 -3.71
N VAL A 253 -4.55 22.63 -3.90
CA VAL A 253 -4.95 21.87 -5.11
C VAL A 253 -6.18 22.49 -5.75
N SER A 254 -5.98 23.18 -6.87
CA SER A 254 -7.07 23.77 -7.66
C SER A 254 -8.03 22.72 -8.20
N LYS A 255 -9.36 22.97 -8.14
CA LYS A 255 -10.39 22.10 -8.75
C LYS A 255 -11.29 22.86 -9.73
N LYS A 256 -12.24 22.14 -10.34
CA LYS A 256 -13.15 22.65 -11.38
C LYS A 256 -14.20 23.64 -10.87
N ASP A 257 -14.56 23.56 -9.58
CA ASP A 257 -15.61 24.34 -8.93
C ASP A 257 -15.31 24.50 -7.42
N PRO A 258 -15.84 25.54 -6.75
CA PRO A 258 -15.51 25.85 -5.35
C PRO A 258 -15.95 24.77 -4.35
N ILE A 259 -17.07 24.08 -4.59
CA ILE A 259 -17.54 23.01 -3.69
C ILE A 259 -16.63 21.79 -3.80
N HIS A 260 -16.21 21.41 -5.01
CA HIS A 260 -15.24 20.33 -5.21
C HIS A 260 -13.86 20.70 -4.66
N GLU A 261 -13.40 21.95 -4.84
CA GLU A 261 -12.13 22.45 -4.28
C GLU A 261 -12.15 22.35 -2.75
N THR A 262 -13.17 22.92 -2.11
CA THR A 262 -13.26 22.93 -0.65
C THR A 262 -13.45 21.53 -0.07
N THR A 263 -14.25 20.66 -0.71
CA THR A 263 -14.40 19.28 -0.24
C THR A 263 -13.09 18.52 -0.31
N PHE A 264 -12.32 18.69 -1.39
CA PHE A 264 -11.01 18.05 -1.53
C PHE A 264 -10.03 18.52 -0.45
N GLN A 265 -10.08 19.79 -0.07
CA GLN A 265 -9.31 20.33 1.03
C GLN A 265 -9.81 19.83 2.41
N VAL A 266 -11.12 19.61 2.62
CA VAL A 266 -11.63 18.95 3.85
C VAL A 266 -11.10 17.52 3.94
N HIS A 267 -11.11 16.79 2.83
CA HIS A 267 -10.54 15.44 2.72
C HIS A 267 -9.06 15.44 3.11
N ASP A 268 -8.26 16.29 2.46
CA ASP A 268 -6.81 16.37 2.73
C ASP A 268 -6.52 16.82 4.17
N CYS A 269 -7.31 17.78 4.70
CA CYS A 269 -7.23 18.18 6.11
C CYS A 269 -7.53 17.01 7.06
N GLY A 270 -8.46 16.13 6.68
CA GLY A 270 -8.82 14.94 7.47
C GLY A 270 -7.65 13.96 7.65
N HIS A 271 -6.71 13.86 6.71
CA HIS A 271 -5.52 13.02 6.90
C HIS A 271 -4.61 13.52 8.02
N PHE A 272 -4.68 14.82 8.36
CA PHE A 272 -3.97 15.37 9.52
C PHE A 272 -4.71 15.10 10.84
N LEU A 273 -5.97 14.65 10.78
CA LEU A 273 -6.66 14.12 11.95
C LEU A 273 -6.23 12.68 12.24
N ILE A 274 -6.10 11.84 11.20
CA ILE A 274 -5.64 10.45 11.27
C ILE A 274 -4.23 10.37 10.70
N LEU A 275 -3.30 10.88 11.50
CA LEU A 275 -1.91 10.99 11.17
C LEU A 275 -1.22 9.63 10.99
N GLU A 276 -0.32 9.52 10.02
CA GLU A 276 0.38 8.26 9.73
C GLU A 276 1.17 7.71 10.92
N LEU A 277 1.29 6.38 10.98
CA LEU A 277 2.14 5.72 11.96
C LEU A 277 3.62 5.83 11.58
N VAL A 278 4.47 6.08 12.58
CA VAL A 278 5.94 6.07 12.40
C VAL A 278 6.46 4.64 12.33
N TYR A 279 7.08 4.31 11.21
CA TYR A 279 7.96 3.14 11.12
C TYR A 279 9.33 3.49 11.70
N THR A 280 9.77 2.75 12.72
CA THR A 280 11.00 3.04 13.49
C THR A 280 12.21 2.26 12.97
N GLY A 281 12.01 1.27 12.10
CA GLY A 281 13.06 0.38 11.61
C GLY A 281 13.49 -0.72 12.59
N TYR A 282 12.89 -0.82 13.78
CA TYR A 282 13.19 -1.87 14.75
C TYR A 282 12.51 -3.20 14.41
N GLU A 283 11.18 -3.24 14.49
CA GLU A 283 10.39 -4.43 14.20
C GLU A 283 9.88 -4.43 12.76
N THR A 284 9.86 -5.60 12.14
CA THR A 284 9.35 -5.77 10.77
C THR A 284 8.72 -7.15 10.65
N THR A 285 7.44 -7.24 10.98
CA THR A 285 6.64 -8.47 10.89
C THR A 285 5.44 -8.24 9.97
N ASP A 286 4.80 -9.33 9.52
CA ASP A 286 3.58 -9.24 8.72
C ASP A 286 2.47 -8.48 9.44
N LEU A 287 2.41 -8.56 10.78
CA LEU A 287 1.48 -7.76 11.59
C LEU A 287 1.76 -6.26 11.46
N HIS A 288 3.03 -5.83 11.48
CA HIS A 288 3.38 -4.40 11.33
C HIS A 288 2.97 -3.87 9.95
N LYS A 289 3.24 -4.66 8.90
CA LYS A 289 2.84 -4.34 7.53
C LYS A 289 1.32 -4.24 7.41
N LEU A 290 0.60 -5.23 7.95
CA LEU A 290 -0.87 -5.26 7.97
C LEU A 290 -1.45 -4.06 8.70
N VAL A 291 -0.96 -3.75 9.91
CA VAL A 291 -1.43 -2.61 10.71
C VAL A 291 -1.17 -1.30 10.00
N TYR A 292 0.03 -1.09 9.45
CA TYR A 292 0.36 0.15 8.73
C TYR A 292 -0.56 0.36 7.52
N ILE A 293 -0.67 -0.63 6.63
CA ILE A 293 -1.48 -0.52 5.41
C ILE A 293 -2.96 -0.34 5.80
N THR A 294 -3.44 -1.10 6.78
CA THR A 294 -4.82 -1.01 7.25
C THR A 294 -5.14 0.37 7.81
N PHE A 295 -4.25 0.91 8.66
CA PHE A 295 -4.39 2.23 9.25
C PHE A 295 -4.48 3.32 8.18
N ARG A 296 -3.65 3.25 7.13
CA ARG A 296 -3.68 4.22 6.02
C ARG A 296 -4.95 4.08 5.18
N MET A 297 -5.39 2.87 4.87
CA MET A 297 -6.65 2.65 4.15
C MET A 297 -7.87 3.12 4.96
N ILE A 298 -7.85 2.97 6.29
CA ILE A 298 -8.88 3.54 7.18
C ILE A 298 -8.84 5.07 7.14
N SER A 299 -7.64 5.69 7.09
CA SER A 299 -7.52 7.14 6.92
C SER A 299 -8.29 7.61 5.67
N GLU A 300 -8.03 7.02 4.50
CA GLU A 300 -8.76 7.32 3.25
C GLU A 300 -10.27 7.08 3.37
N ALA A 301 -10.66 5.94 3.97
CA ALA A 301 -12.07 5.60 4.11
C ALA A 301 -12.83 6.58 5.03
N VAL A 302 -12.21 7.02 6.12
CA VAL A 302 -12.80 7.97 7.08
C VAL A 302 -12.88 9.36 6.47
N THR A 303 -11.77 9.88 5.92
CA THR A 303 -11.70 11.24 5.38
C THR A 303 -12.68 11.42 4.23
N MET A 304 -12.87 10.40 3.40
CA MET A 304 -13.85 10.42 2.32
C MET A 304 -15.29 10.51 2.83
N MET A 305 -15.67 9.75 3.87
CA MET A 305 -17.03 9.86 4.45
C MET A 305 -17.25 11.22 5.13
N ILE A 306 -16.23 11.74 5.82
CA ILE A 306 -16.30 13.07 6.43
C ILE A 306 -16.47 14.15 5.36
N ALA A 307 -15.65 14.13 4.31
CA ALA A 307 -15.60 15.19 3.31
C ALA A 307 -16.77 15.11 2.31
N ASP A 308 -17.04 13.95 1.73
CA ASP A 308 -18.04 13.80 0.68
C ASP A 308 -19.46 13.49 1.19
N ILE A 309 -19.62 13.12 2.47
CA ILE A 309 -20.94 12.92 3.08
C ILE A 309 -21.24 13.97 4.15
N LEU A 310 -20.53 13.98 5.27
CA LEU A 310 -20.88 14.83 6.42
C LEU A 310 -20.75 16.33 6.08
N PHE A 311 -19.63 16.73 5.49
CA PHE A 311 -19.42 18.12 5.08
C PHE A 311 -20.39 18.55 3.98
N ILE A 312 -20.63 17.70 2.97
CA ILE A 312 -21.64 17.97 1.94
C ILE A 312 -23.04 18.10 2.52
N HIS A 313 -23.39 17.24 3.49
CA HIS A 313 -24.65 17.36 4.21
C HIS A 313 -24.75 18.70 4.92
N ALA A 314 -23.70 19.12 5.63
CA ALA A 314 -23.67 20.42 6.29
C ALA A 314 -23.87 21.58 5.29
N LEU A 315 -23.21 21.56 4.13
CA LEU A 315 -23.41 22.59 3.11
C LEU A 315 -24.84 22.63 2.56
N LYS A 316 -25.46 21.46 2.34
CA LYS A 316 -26.85 21.36 1.90
C LYS A 316 -27.81 21.95 2.95
N GLN A 317 -27.59 21.66 4.23
CA GLN A 317 -28.40 22.20 5.33
C GLN A 317 -28.20 23.70 5.56
N GLN A 318 -27.03 24.23 5.18
CA GLN A 318 -26.78 25.68 5.16
C GLN A 318 -27.57 26.41 4.05
N GLY A 319 -28.16 25.67 3.11
CA GLY A 319 -28.87 26.24 1.95
C GLY A 319 -27.95 26.67 0.81
N ILE A 320 -26.74 26.10 0.71
CA ILE A 320 -25.83 26.35 -0.42
C ILE A 320 -26.42 25.74 -1.69
N GLU A 321 -26.62 26.55 -2.73
CA GLU A 321 -27.12 26.10 -4.02
C GLU A 321 -26.03 25.35 -4.80
N TYR A 322 -26.20 24.04 -4.97
CA TYR A 322 -25.30 23.17 -5.72
C TYR A 322 -26.02 21.88 -6.13
N ASP A 323 -25.66 21.31 -7.28
CA ASP A 323 -26.10 19.97 -7.67
C ASP A 323 -25.36 18.90 -6.87
N PHE A 324 -25.83 18.63 -5.65
CA PHE A 324 -25.24 17.64 -4.76
C PHE A 324 -25.39 16.20 -5.25
N ASP A 325 -26.35 15.91 -6.13
CA ASP A 325 -26.54 14.57 -6.67
C ASP A 325 -25.45 14.23 -7.72
N SER A 326 -24.84 15.24 -8.34
CA SER A 326 -23.63 15.06 -9.16
C SER A 326 -22.41 14.56 -8.36
N ARG A 327 -22.43 14.70 -7.02
CA ARG A 327 -21.36 14.20 -6.14
C ARG A 327 -21.53 12.71 -5.95
N LYS A 328 -20.90 11.91 -6.80
CA LYS A 328 -20.92 10.42 -6.84
C LYS A 328 -20.80 9.61 -5.51
N ILE A 329 -20.63 10.23 -4.34
CA ILE A 329 -20.69 9.60 -3.01
C ILE A 329 -21.93 10.05 -2.22
N TYR A 330 -22.26 11.35 -2.20
CA TYR A 330 -23.37 11.86 -1.38
C TYR A 330 -24.74 11.18 -1.61
N PRO A 331 -25.09 10.74 -2.84
CA PRO A 331 -26.24 9.87 -3.09
C PRO A 331 -26.29 8.62 -2.21
N LEU A 332 -25.15 8.09 -1.80
CA LEU A 332 -25.07 6.93 -0.91
C LEU A 332 -25.74 7.20 0.43
N TYR A 333 -25.55 8.40 1.00
CA TYR A 333 -26.21 8.82 2.24
C TYR A 333 -27.64 9.29 1.98
N SER A 334 -27.87 10.14 0.98
CA SER A 334 -29.21 10.72 0.75
C SER A 334 -30.26 9.71 0.30
N SER A 335 -29.85 8.58 -0.27
CA SER A 335 -30.72 7.43 -0.56
C SER A 335 -30.74 6.38 0.54
N SER A 336 -30.01 6.61 1.64
CA SER A 336 -29.92 5.64 2.73
C SER A 336 -31.08 5.73 3.71
N ASN A 337 -31.18 4.73 4.58
CA ASN A 337 -32.08 4.76 5.73
C ASN A 337 -31.50 5.52 6.94
N LEU A 338 -30.32 6.13 6.83
CA LEU A 338 -29.65 6.85 7.91
C LEU A 338 -29.96 8.35 7.87
N ASP A 339 -29.94 9.00 9.04
CA ASP A 339 -30.16 10.45 9.14
C ASP A 339 -29.36 11.06 10.30
N PHE A 340 -28.51 12.05 10.02
CA PHE A 340 -27.65 12.68 11.02
C PHE A 340 -28.41 13.42 12.13
N ASP A 341 -29.57 14.01 11.84
CA ASP A 341 -30.36 14.76 12.80
C ASP A 341 -31.19 13.81 13.69
N ARG A 342 -31.70 12.72 13.13
CA ARG A 342 -32.48 11.70 13.84
C ARG A 342 -31.61 10.72 14.63
N ASP A 343 -30.57 10.19 14.01
CA ASP A 343 -29.75 9.09 14.56
C ASP A 343 -28.49 9.60 15.29
N GLY A 344 -28.18 10.90 15.14
CA GLY A 344 -26.98 11.55 15.69
C GLY A 344 -25.75 11.41 14.80
N ILE A 345 -24.80 12.34 14.97
CA ILE A 345 -23.58 12.44 14.13
C ILE A 345 -22.70 11.19 14.25
N VAL A 346 -22.32 10.83 15.48
CA VAL A 346 -21.39 9.71 15.74
C VAL A 346 -21.96 8.37 15.27
N PRO A 347 -23.18 7.93 15.64
CA PRO A 347 -23.70 6.63 15.22
C PRO A 347 -23.90 6.52 13.71
N THR A 348 -24.32 7.60 13.06
CA THR A 348 -24.50 7.64 11.60
C THR A 348 -23.16 7.53 10.88
N LEU A 349 -22.19 8.34 11.31
CA LEU A 349 -20.86 8.34 10.70
C LEU A 349 -20.15 7.00 10.94
N GLU A 350 -20.30 6.39 12.12
CA GLU A 350 -19.73 5.07 12.43
C GLU A 350 -20.19 4.00 11.43
N LYS A 351 -21.52 3.94 11.16
CA LYS A 351 -22.09 2.98 10.22
C LYS A 351 -21.57 3.19 8.80
N LEU A 352 -21.53 4.44 8.34
CA LEU A 352 -21.03 4.81 7.01
C LEU A 352 -19.55 4.48 6.85
N VAL A 353 -18.73 4.90 7.82
CA VAL A 353 -17.29 4.63 7.81
C VAL A 353 -17.03 3.14 7.91
N ARG A 354 -17.72 2.40 8.78
CA ARG A 354 -17.54 0.95 8.92
C ARG A 354 -17.88 0.22 7.62
N ALA A 355 -18.98 0.58 6.96
CA ALA A 355 -19.32 0.03 5.65
C ALA A 355 -18.25 0.35 4.59
N ASN A 356 -17.72 1.58 4.60
CA ASN A 356 -16.67 1.99 3.69
C ASN A 356 -15.33 1.27 3.95
N VAL A 357 -14.96 1.09 5.22
CA VAL A 357 -13.76 0.37 5.64
C VAL A 357 -13.84 -1.10 5.21
N ASP A 358 -14.96 -1.78 5.44
CA ASP A 358 -15.11 -3.17 5.02
C ASP A 358 -15.06 -3.33 3.50
N TYR A 359 -15.67 -2.41 2.75
CA TYR A 359 -15.56 -2.42 1.30
C TYR A 359 -14.14 -2.09 0.82
N ALA A 360 -13.55 -1.00 1.31
CA ALA A 360 -12.24 -0.51 0.90
C ALA A 360 -11.11 -1.47 1.26
N LEU A 361 -11.23 -2.19 2.38
CA LEU A 361 -10.21 -3.12 2.82
C LEU A 361 -10.50 -4.57 2.42
N LYS A 362 -11.72 -5.07 2.59
CA LYS A 362 -12.03 -6.50 2.40
C LYS A 362 -12.74 -6.76 1.07
N GLY A 363 -13.22 -5.72 0.39
CA GLY A 363 -14.14 -5.84 -0.74
C GLY A 363 -15.56 -6.25 -0.35
N ASP A 364 -15.89 -6.26 0.94
CA ASP A 364 -17.22 -6.62 1.45
C ASP A 364 -18.17 -5.42 1.39
N ASP A 365 -19.16 -5.47 0.51
CA ASP A 365 -20.18 -4.43 0.37
C ASP A 365 -21.50 -4.73 1.12
N THR A 366 -21.57 -5.80 1.93
CA THR A 366 -22.78 -6.22 2.65
C THR A 366 -23.36 -5.10 3.50
N LYS A 367 -22.50 -4.38 4.22
CA LYS A 367 -22.93 -3.26 5.08
C LYS A 367 -23.45 -2.08 4.27
N PHE A 368 -22.91 -1.84 3.07
CA PHE A 368 -23.46 -0.83 2.17
C PHE A 368 -24.83 -1.23 1.62
N ARG A 369 -25.03 -2.49 1.22
CA ARG A 369 -26.33 -3.00 0.75
C ARG A 369 -27.41 -2.90 1.83
N ALA A 370 -27.03 -2.96 3.11
CA ALA A 370 -27.95 -2.81 4.23
C ALA A 370 -28.43 -1.35 4.44
N ILE A 371 -27.70 -0.36 3.92
CA ILE A 371 -28.01 1.06 4.12
C ILE A 371 -28.37 1.79 2.82
N ALA A 372 -27.96 1.32 1.64
CA ALA A 372 -28.15 2.03 0.38
C ALA A 372 -28.66 1.11 -0.75
N SER A 373 -29.30 1.72 -1.76
CA SER A 373 -29.82 1.00 -2.92
C SER A 373 -28.72 0.53 -3.89
N GLU A 374 -28.95 -0.57 -4.61
CA GLU A 374 -27.97 -1.14 -5.55
C GLU A 374 -27.52 -0.18 -6.67
N PRO A 375 -28.38 0.63 -7.32
CA PRO A 375 -27.94 1.55 -8.37
C PRO A 375 -26.96 2.62 -7.87
N VAL A 376 -27.20 3.14 -6.66
CA VAL A 376 -26.34 4.13 -6.01
C VAL A 376 -25.02 3.49 -5.58
N LEU A 377 -25.09 2.32 -4.96
CA LEU A 377 -23.91 1.56 -4.56
C LEU A 377 -23.04 1.22 -5.76
N LYS A 378 -23.61 0.78 -6.88
CA LYS A 378 -22.87 0.52 -8.12
C LYS A 378 -22.11 1.76 -8.60
N THR A 379 -22.75 2.93 -8.60
CA THR A 379 -22.11 4.19 -9.01
C THR A 379 -20.92 4.56 -8.13
N PHE A 380 -21.04 4.32 -6.82
CA PHE A 380 -19.94 4.48 -5.87
C PHE A 380 -18.80 3.49 -6.17
N LYS A 381 -19.12 2.19 -6.31
CA LYS A 381 -18.13 1.12 -6.59
C LYS A 381 -17.36 1.38 -7.87
N ASP A 382 -18.05 1.74 -8.96
CA ASP A 382 -17.43 2.02 -10.27
C ASP A 382 -16.45 3.19 -10.23
N LYS A 383 -16.67 4.17 -9.35
CA LYS A 383 -15.74 5.29 -9.17
C LYS A 383 -14.59 4.96 -8.24
N PHE A 384 -14.89 4.43 -7.06
CA PHE A 384 -13.93 4.37 -5.94
C PHE A 384 -13.21 3.05 -5.79
N GLY A 385 -13.75 1.96 -6.33
CA GLY A 385 -13.03 0.69 -6.32
C GLY A 385 -11.63 0.79 -6.94
N PRO A 386 -11.47 1.40 -8.12
CA PRO A 386 -10.14 1.60 -8.71
C PRO A 386 -9.22 2.51 -7.87
N PHE A 387 -9.76 3.51 -7.16
CA PHE A 387 -8.94 4.38 -6.30
C PHE A 387 -8.39 3.60 -5.10
N PHE A 388 -9.23 2.81 -4.41
CA PHE A 388 -8.78 2.00 -3.29
C PHE A 388 -7.75 0.93 -3.67
N VAL A 389 -7.84 0.35 -4.86
CA VAL A 389 -6.82 -0.58 -5.38
C VAL A 389 -5.47 0.11 -5.51
N GLU A 390 -5.45 1.34 -6.02
CA GLU A 390 -4.21 2.12 -6.17
C GLU A 390 -3.66 2.59 -4.82
N ASP A 391 -4.53 3.00 -3.89
CA ASP A 391 -4.11 3.36 -2.52
C ASP A 391 -3.50 2.15 -1.79
N TYR A 392 -4.04 0.95 -2.00
CA TYR A 392 -3.47 -0.28 -1.46
C TYR A 392 -2.02 -0.51 -1.92
N LYS A 393 -1.80 -0.39 -3.23
CA LYS A 393 -0.46 -0.55 -3.82
C LYS A 393 0.47 0.54 -3.33
N TRP A 394 -0.01 1.77 -3.29
CA TRP A 394 0.76 2.92 -2.84
C TRP A 394 1.22 2.74 -1.39
N ASN A 395 0.31 2.42 -0.48
CA ASN A 395 0.63 2.19 0.93
C ASN A 395 1.54 0.97 1.14
N THR A 396 1.35 -0.09 0.34
CA THR A 396 2.24 -1.26 0.35
C THR A 396 3.66 -0.89 -0.08
N ASN A 397 3.79 -0.16 -1.18
CA ASN A 397 5.08 0.29 -1.69
C ASN A 397 5.76 1.24 -0.71
N ASN A 398 5.03 2.15 -0.06
CA ASN A 398 5.56 3.01 0.99
C ASN A 398 6.16 2.18 2.14
N TYR A 399 5.44 1.16 2.61
CA TYR A 399 5.95 0.28 3.66
C TYR A 399 7.20 -0.49 3.22
N LEU A 400 7.17 -1.12 2.05
CA LEU A 400 8.33 -1.86 1.52
C LEU A 400 9.54 -0.96 1.28
N ASN A 401 9.33 0.28 0.83
CA ASN A 401 10.38 1.27 0.68
C ASN A 401 11.01 1.62 2.03
N MET A 402 10.20 1.83 3.07
CA MET A 402 10.70 2.06 4.44
C MET A 402 11.46 0.83 4.98
N GLU A 403 10.92 -0.37 4.81
CA GLU A 403 11.55 -1.63 5.22
C GLU A 403 12.92 -1.84 4.54
N SER A 404 13.02 -1.54 3.23
CA SER A 404 14.29 -1.63 2.50
C SER A 404 15.39 -0.71 3.04
N ARG A 405 14.99 0.36 3.75
CA ARG A 405 15.87 1.38 4.36
C ARG A 405 15.84 1.33 5.89
N LYS A 406 15.40 0.22 6.49
CA LYS A 406 15.17 0.12 7.95
C LYS A 406 16.34 0.56 8.82
N GLU A 407 17.58 0.30 8.40
CA GLU A 407 18.78 0.71 9.16
C GLU A 407 19.02 2.22 9.13
N GLU A 408 18.70 2.89 8.01
CA GLU A 408 18.76 4.35 7.91
C GLU A 408 17.66 4.99 8.77
N ILE A 409 16.45 4.43 8.69
CA ILE A 409 15.28 4.87 9.47
C ILE A 409 15.53 4.69 10.96
N ARG A 410 16.09 3.55 11.39
CA ARG A 410 16.45 3.31 12.79
C ARG A 410 17.41 4.37 13.32
N LYS A 411 18.49 4.65 12.58
CA LYS A 411 19.46 5.71 12.95
C LYS A 411 18.80 7.08 13.05
N TRP A 412 17.86 7.38 12.15
CA TRP A 412 17.10 8.62 12.23
C TRP A 412 16.23 8.64 13.49
N TRP A 413 15.44 7.59 13.72
CA TRP A 413 14.55 7.48 14.88
C TRP A 413 15.32 7.64 16.19
N ASP A 414 16.43 6.91 16.37
CA ASP A 414 17.30 7.00 17.56
C ASP A 414 17.79 8.44 17.81
N SER A 415 18.00 9.19 16.74
CA SER A 415 18.48 10.57 16.82
C SER A 415 17.39 11.60 17.14
N VAL A 416 16.11 11.26 17.00
CA VAL A 416 14.99 12.22 17.16
C VAL A 416 13.92 11.78 18.17
N GLU A 417 13.91 10.53 18.61
CA GLU A 417 12.90 10.02 19.55
C GLU A 417 12.86 10.82 20.86
N HIS A 418 14.02 11.26 21.36
CA HIS A 418 14.07 12.10 22.55
C HIS A 418 13.44 13.49 22.35
N VAL A 419 13.37 13.99 21.10
CA VAL A 419 12.71 15.27 20.77
C VAL A 419 11.20 15.14 20.95
N ARG A 420 10.63 14.00 20.56
CA ARG A 420 9.22 13.68 20.79
C ARG A 420 8.87 13.76 22.28
N GLY A 421 9.76 13.29 23.15
CA GLY A 421 9.60 13.37 24.60
C GLY A 421 9.41 14.79 25.14
N TYR A 422 9.81 15.83 24.39
CA TYR A 422 9.60 17.21 24.80
C TYR A 422 8.20 17.75 24.51
N ILE A 423 7.41 17.06 23.67
CA ILE A 423 6.11 17.51 23.16
C ILE A 423 5.07 16.38 23.17
N PRO A 424 4.79 15.78 24.33
CA PRO A 424 3.92 14.62 24.43
C PRO A 424 2.50 14.88 23.90
N ASP A 425 2.09 16.14 23.83
CA ASP A 425 0.78 16.57 23.34
C ASP A 425 0.65 16.44 21.81
N ILE A 426 1.77 16.35 21.07
CA ILE A 426 1.74 16.09 19.63
C ILE A 426 1.67 14.59 19.39
N ARG A 427 0.67 14.15 18.63
CA ARG A 427 0.56 12.75 18.22
C ARG A 427 1.71 12.36 17.27
N PHE A 428 2.72 11.70 17.84
CA PHE A 428 3.70 10.88 17.14
C PHE A 428 3.48 9.45 17.60
N LEU A 429 2.84 8.63 16.78
CA LEU A 429 2.51 7.26 17.16
C LEU A 429 3.31 6.31 16.29
N THR A 430 4.11 5.45 16.90
CA THR A 430 4.80 4.39 16.16
C THR A 430 3.85 3.25 15.84
N ILE A 431 4.23 2.37 14.90
CA ILE A 431 3.45 1.15 14.63
C ILE A 431 3.40 0.28 15.89
N ASP A 432 4.53 0.12 16.59
CA ASP A 432 4.61 -0.66 17.84
C ASP A 432 3.64 -0.13 18.91
N GLU A 433 3.61 1.19 19.12
CA GLU A 433 2.73 1.80 20.10
C GLU A 433 1.26 1.68 19.72
N PHE A 434 0.95 1.73 18.43
CA PHE A 434 -0.41 1.51 17.96
C PHE A 434 -0.82 0.04 18.16
N ILE A 435 0.06 -0.93 17.90
CA ILE A 435 -0.16 -2.34 18.20
C ILE A 435 -0.44 -2.53 19.69
N SER A 436 0.36 -1.92 20.58
CA SER A 436 0.10 -1.98 22.03
C SER A 436 -1.23 -1.34 22.44
N ARG A 437 -1.75 -0.36 21.68
CA ARG A 437 -3.10 0.19 21.92
C ARG A 437 -4.19 -0.78 21.48
N MET A 438 -4.01 -1.48 20.37
CA MET A 438 -4.96 -2.50 19.90
C MET A 438 -5.15 -3.62 20.94
N GLU A 439 -4.08 -4.00 21.66
CA GLU A 439 -4.15 -5.00 22.73
C GLU A 439 -5.09 -4.59 23.88
N LYS A 440 -5.36 -3.29 24.09
CA LYS A 440 -6.37 -2.84 25.08
C LYS A 440 -7.78 -3.28 24.71
N TYR A 441 -8.05 -3.49 23.44
CA TYR A 441 -9.34 -3.94 22.92
C TYR A 441 -9.38 -5.46 22.73
N HIS A 442 -8.29 -6.19 23.02
CA HIS A 442 -8.20 -7.61 22.72
C HIS A 442 -7.33 -8.43 23.69
N ASN A 443 -7.91 -9.47 24.30
CA ASN A 443 -7.25 -10.29 25.33
C ASN A 443 -6.42 -11.48 24.81
N LYS A 444 -6.17 -11.60 23.50
CA LYS A 444 -5.30 -12.64 22.94
C LYS A 444 -4.16 -12.02 22.14
N ASP A 445 -3.07 -12.77 22.06
CA ASP A 445 -1.93 -12.49 21.19
C ASP A 445 -2.41 -12.17 19.75
N LEU A 446 -2.11 -10.94 19.31
CA LEU A 446 -2.51 -10.42 18.01
C LEU A 446 -1.94 -11.25 16.85
N SER A 447 -0.79 -11.89 17.04
CA SER A 447 -0.19 -12.78 16.03
C SER A 447 -1.03 -14.03 15.74
N LEU A 448 -1.96 -14.35 16.64
CA LEU A 448 -2.84 -15.51 16.53
C LEU A 448 -4.22 -15.18 15.92
N LEU A 449 -4.46 -13.91 15.61
CA LEU A 449 -5.66 -13.43 14.95
C LEU A 449 -5.51 -13.51 13.44
N ASP A 450 -6.64 -13.65 12.75
CA ASP A 450 -6.64 -13.52 11.31
C ASP A 450 -6.68 -12.07 10.86
N ASN A 451 -6.36 -11.86 9.59
CA ASN A 451 -6.20 -10.53 9.01
C ASN A 451 -7.47 -9.69 9.12
N GLU A 452 -8.66 -10.31 9.05
CA GLU A 452 -9.94 -9.61 9.17
C GLU A 452 -10.16 -9.10 10.60
N CYS A 453 -9.85 -9.92 11.61
CA CYS A 453 -9.90 -9.50 13.01
C CYS A 453 -8.92 -8.36 13.31
N ILE A 454 -7.72 -8.39 12.73
CA ILE A 454 -6.77 -7.29 12.85
C ILE A 454 -7.32 -6.02 12.20
N VAL A 455 -7.93 -6.12 11.01
CA VAL A 455 -8.57 -4.96 10.37
C VAL A 455 -9.64 -4.35 11.27
N ASP A 456 -10.47 -5.17 11.89
CA ASP A 456 -11.49 -4.71 12.83
C ASP A 456 -10.89 -4.03 14.05
N LEU A 457 -9.83 -4.58 14.63
CA LEU A 457 -9.16 -3.96 15.78
C LEU A 457 -8.50 -2.63 15.44
N VAL A 458 -7.88 -2.51 14.25
CA VAL A 458 -7.33 -1.23 13.80
C VAL A 458 -8.46 -0.21 13.64
N PHE A 459 -9.59 -0.59 13.03
CA PHE A 459 -10.77 0.28 12.92
C PHE A 459 -11.28 0.74 14.28
N GLU A 460 -11.54 -0.18 15.21
CA GLU A 460 -12.05 0.16 16.53
C GLU A 460 -11.08 1.08 17.28
N THR A 461 -9.77 0.84 17.18
CA THR A 461 -8.75 1.68 17.80
C THR A 461 -8.76 3.09 17.21
N VAL A 462 -8.74 3.22 15.87
CA VAL A 462 -8.79 4.53 15.19
C VAL A 462 -10.10 5.25 15.48
N TRP A 463 -11.23 4.56 15.37
CA TRP A 463 -12.55 5.14 15.59
C TRP A 463 -12.68 5.69 17.00
N ASN A 464 -12.40 4.86 18.01
CA ASN A 464 -12.64 5.22 19.41
C ASN A 464 -11.59 6.19 19.98
N GLU A 465 -10.31 6.09 19.59
CA GLU A 465 -9.27 6.95 20.16
C GLU A 465 -9.02 8.24 19.35
N ILE A 466 -9.34 8.28 18.06
CA ILE A 466 -8.97 9.39 17.17
C ILE A 466 -10.18 10.12 16.61
N VAL A 467 -11.11 9.39 15.98
CA VAL A 467 -12.18 10.01 15.16
C VAL A 467 -13.36 10.43 16.03
N LYS A 468 -13.96 9.49 16.76
CA LYS A 468 -15.15 9.70 17.59
C LYS A 468 -14.99 10.85 18.60
N PRO A 469 -13.87 10.98 19.35
CA PRO A 469 -13.70 12.06 20.32
C PRO A 469 -13.76 13.48 19.72
N VAL A 470 -13.56 13.65 18.41
CA VAL A 470 -13.64 14.95 17.73
C VAL A 470 -15.11 15.39 17.58
N PHE A 471 -15.99 14.42 17.34
CA PHE A 471 -17.43 14.65 17.11
C PHE A 471 -18.25 14.63 18.41
N GLU A 472 -17.74 14.02 19.47
CA GLU A 472 -18.36 14.05 20.81
C GLU A 472 -18.14 15.37 21.55
N LYS A 473 -17.10 16.12 21.18
CA LYS A 473 -16.83 17.44 21.75
C LYS A 473 -17.80 18.48 21.21
N ASP A 474 -18.29 19.33 22.11
CA ASP A 474 -19.11 20.46 21.69
C ASP A 474 -18.33 21.46 20.84
N ASP A 475 -17.10 21.77 21.26
CA ASP A 475 -16.14 22.58 20.52
C ASP A 475 -14.69 22.18 20.89
N VAL A 476 -13.73 22.62 20.08
CA VAL A 476 -12.30 22.40 20.30
C VAL A 476 -11.60 23.76 20.54
N PRO A 477 -11.06 24.03 21.74
CA PRO A 477 -10.39 25.29 22.00
C PRO A 477 -9.08 25.40 21.22
N LEU A 478 -8.80 26.57 20.65
CA LEU A 478 -7.59 26.81 19.86
C LEU A 478 -6.40 27.15 20.76
N LEU A 479 -5.27 26.50 20.53
CA LEU A 479 -3.99 26.80 21.17
C LEU A 479 -3.42 28.13 20.67
N PRO A 480 -2.57 28.84 21.42
CA PRO A 480 -1.91 30.07 20.94
C PRO A 480 -1.16 29.85 19.62
N GLU A 481 -1.11 30.89 18.77
CA GLU A 481 -0.47 30.80 17.45
C GLU A 481 0.99 30.34 17.53
N GLY A 482 1.77 30.89 18.46
CA GLY A 482 3.16 30.47 18.67
C GLY A 482 3.30 28.97 18.99
N THR A 483 2.33 28.38 19.69
CA THR A 483 2.29 26.94 19.99
C THR A 483 1.90 26.12 18.78
N ARG A 484 0.92 26.56 17.98
CA ARG A 484 0.56 25.87 16.72
C ARG A 484 1.72 25.90 15.72
N ASN A 485 2.39 27.04 15.59
CA ASN A 485 3.58 27.21 14.76
C ASN A 485 4.72 26.31 15.25
N TYR A 486 4.89 26.21 16.56
CA TYR A 486 5.87 25.31 17.17
C TYR A 486 5.55 23.85 16.86
N ASN A 487 4.30 23.42 17.02
CA ASN A 487 3.89 22.05 16.72
C ASN A 487 4.12 21.69 15.25
N ALA A 488 3.77 22.59 14.33
CA ALA A 488 4.03 22.42 12.90
C ALA A 488 5.53 22.34 12.61
N PHE A 489 6.32 23.27 13.18
CA PHE A 489 7.76 23.33 12.97
C PHE A 489 8.48 22.08 13.47
N VAL A 490 8.12 21.55 14.65
CA VAL A 490 8.79 20.35 15.17
C VAL A 490 8.48 19.13 14.31
N ARG A 491 7.23 18.92 13.87
CA ARG A 491 6.89 17.85 12.93
C ARG A 491 7.72 17.93 11.65
N TYR A 492 7.71 19.12 11.04
CA TYR A 492 8.51 19.43 9.86
C TYR A 492 9.99 19.10 10.05
N MET A 493 10.59 19.61 11.13
CA MET A 493 12.03 19.51 11.36
C MET A 493 12.45 18.08 11.72
N ILE A 494 11.65 17.35 12.50
CA ILE A 494 11.90 15.92 12.79
C ILE A 494 11.97 15.11 11.49
N GLY A 495 11.09 15.38 10.51
CA GLY A 495 11.16 14.78 9.18
C GLY A 495 12.42 15.17 8.41
N GLN A 496 12.77 16.47 8.41
CA GLN A 496 13.98 16.96 7.74
C GLN A 496 15.26 16.33 8.28
N MET A 497 15.29 16.02 9.59
CA MET A 497 16.46 15.45 10.25
C MET A 497 16.86 14.06 9.75
N ALA A 498 15.98 13.34 9.02
CA ALA A 498 16.34 12.06 8.42
C ALA A 498 17.51 12.19 7.41
N ILE A 499 17.71 13.37 6.81
CA ILE A 499 18.84 13.63 5.91
C ILE A 499 20.20 13.37 6.58
N PHE A 500 20.30 13.61 7.88
CA PHE A 500 21.56 13.42 8.61
C PHE A 500 21.91 11.93 8.73
N SER A 501 20.91 11.05 8.81
CA SER A 501 21.12 9.60 8.80
C SER A 501 21.48 9.06 7.42
N ALA A 502 20.99 9.70 6.36
CA ALA A 502 21.30 9.34 4.98
C ALA A 502 22.71 9.75 4.56
N PHE A 503 23.21 10.90 5.03
CA PHE A 503 24.50 11.45 4.61
C PHE A 503 25.49 11.58 5.77
N ASN A 504 26.44 10.65 5.82
CA ASN A 504 27.46 10.60 6.88
C ASN A 504 28.74 11.37 6.49
N ILE A 505 28.71 12.70 6.65
CA ILE A 505 29.87 13.59 6.47
C ILE A 505 30.35 14.18 7.81
N PRO A 506 31.64 14.56 7.95
CA PRO A 506 32.16 15.10 9.22
C PRO A 506 31.40 16.32 9.74
N GLU A 507 30.94 17.20 8.85
CA GLU A 507 30.22 18.43 9.20
C GLU A 507 28.80 18.17 9.73
N ARG A 508 28.25 16.97 9.47
CA ARG A 508 26.89 16.56 9.85
C ARG A 508 26.58 16.87 11.32
N THR A 509 27.49 16.52 12.23
CA THR A 509 27.30 16.66 13.68
C THR A 509 27.01 18.11 14.07
N ILE A 510 27.67 19.09 13.45
CA ILE A 510 27.46 20.52 13.75
C ILE A 510 26.02 20.93 13.46
N TYR A 511 25.49 20.51 12.30
CA TYR A 511 24.14 20.87 11.89
C TYR A 511 23.07 20.09 12.66
N GLN A 512 23.27 18.78 12.83
CA GLN A 512 22.34 17.92 13.56
C GLN A 512 22.23 18.34 15.03
N ASP A 513 23.35 18.49 15.72
CA ASP A 513 23.37 18.85 17.14
C ASP A 513 22.87 20.28 17.36
N GLY A 514 23.18 21.20 16.44
CA GLY A 514 22.66 22.57 16.46
C GLY A 514 21.12 22.61 16.40
N LEU A 515 20.52 21.85 15.49
CA LEU A 515 19.06 21.74 15.35
C LEU A 515 18.43 21.02 16.56
N LEU A 516 19.03 19.92 17.04
CA LEU A 516 18.55 19.22 18.24
C LEU A 516 18.56 20.12 19.48
N LYS A 517 19.66 20.86 19.68
CA LYS A 517 19.77 21.84 20.77
C LYS A 517 18.69 22.91 20.63
N PHE A 518 18.48 23.44 19.44
CA PHE A 518 17.44 24.44 19.18
C PHE A 518 16.04 23.91 19.51
N LEU A 519 15.71 22.69 19.07
CA LEU A 519 14.43 22.04 19.37
C LEU A 519 14.24 21.82 20.87
N LYS A 520 15.29 21.38 21.58
CA LYS A 520 15.29 21.21 23.04
C LYS A 520 15.12 22.53 23.80
N GLU A 521 15.65 23.63 23.29
CA GLU A 521 15.46 24.94 23.90
C GLU A 521 14.02 25.43 23.70
N LYS A 522 13.48 25.29 22.49
CA LYS A 522 12.10 25.69 22.16
C LYS A 522 11.03 24.85 22.82
N SER A 523 11.33 23.61 23.17
CA SER A 523 10.39 22.77 23.89
C SER A 523 10.11 23.22 25.31
N LYS A 524 11.01 23.99 25.93
CA LYS A 524 10.78 24.59 27.25
C LYS A 524 9.66 25.64 27.22
N THR A 525 9.50 26.35 26.10
CA THR A 525 8.48 27.39 25.92
C THR A 525 7.27 26.92 25.12
N LYS A 526 7.40 25.81 24.37
CA LYS A 526 6.38 25.29 23.43
C LYS A 526 5.82 26.39 22.52
N SER A 527 6.69 27.29 22.07
CA SER A 527 6.33 28.46 21.26
C SER A 527 7.53 28.90 20.43
N ILE A 528 7.25 29.31 19.19
CA ILE A 528 8.26 29.77 18.23
C ILE A 528 7.71 30.89 17.36
N THR A 529 8.58 31.81 16.95
CA THR A 529 8.24 32.87 15.99
C THR A 529 8.61 32.46 14.55
N ILE A 530 7.99 33.11 13.57
CA ILE A 530 8.31 32.89 12.14
C ILE A 530 9.79 33.15 11.85
N ASN A 531 10.38 34.22 12.40
CA ASN A 531 11.79 34.55 12.17
C ASN A 531 12.73 33.43 12.69
N GLU A 532 12.39 32.84 13.83
CA GLU A 532 13.15 31.71 14.38
C GLU A 532 13.01 30.45 13.52
N ILE A 533 11.82 30.19 12.99
CA ILE A 533 11.61 29.12 12.00
C ILE A 533 12.49 29.36 10.77
N GLU A 534 12.46 30.57 10.20
CA GLU A 534 13.22 30.91 9.00
C GLU A 534 14.74 30.77 9.22
N ASN A 535 15.23 31.14 10.40
CA ASN A 535 16.64 30.94 10.77
C ASN A 535 17.01 29.45 10.84
N ALA A 536 16.18 28.63 11.49
CA ALA A 536 16.43 27.18 11.59
C ALA A 536 16.34 26.48 10.23
N VAL A 537 15.37 26.84 9.39
CA VAL A 537 15.25 26.34 8.00
C VAL A 537 16.44 26.76 7.15
N SER A 538 16.94 27.98 7.32
CA SER A 538 18.13 28.46 6.62
C SER A 538 19.38 27.71 7.06
N PHE A 539 19.52 27.43 8.36
CA PHE A 539 20.62 26.63 8.89
C PHE A 539 20.60 25.19 8.36
N TYR A 540 19.42 24.56 8.31
CA TYR A 540 19.23 23.27 7.64
C TYR A 540 19.56 23.34 6.15
N SER A 541 19.10 24.38 5.44
CA SER A 541 19.33 24.56 4.00
C SER A 541 20.82 24.68 3.67
N ALA A 542 21.62 25.28 4.56
CA ALA A 542 23.08 25.36 4.40
C ALA A 542 23.74 23.97 4.44
N PHE A 543 23.23 23.02 5.23
CA PHE A 543 23.69 21.62 5.18
C PHE A 543 23.36 20.96 3.84
N VAL A 544 22.14 21.17 3.33
CA VAL A 544 21.74 20.65 2.02
C VAL A 544 22.61 21.23 0.90
N ASP A 545 22.93 22.53 0.96
CA ASP A 545 23.86 23.17 0.03
C ASP A 545 25.26 22.56 0.10
N LEU A 546 25.76 22.26 1.31
CA LEU A 546 27.04 21.59 1.51
C LEU A 546 27.08 20.20 0.85
N LEU A 547 25.99 19.41 0.94
CA LEU A 547 25.90 18.12 0.27
C LEU A 547 25.99 18.25 -1.26
N ALA A 548 25.31 19.25 -1.83
CA ALA A 548 25.37 19.52 -3.27
C ALA A 548 26.77 19.98 -3.71
N GLN A 549 27.41 20.87 -2.93
CA GLN A 549 28.78 21.32 -3.18
C GLN A 549 29.79 20.17 -3.15
N LYS A 550 29.61 19.22 -2.22
CA LYS A 550 30.40 17.99 -2.13
C LYS A 550 29.99 16.92 -3.15
N SER A 551 29.12 17.22 -4.11
CA SER A 551 28.65 16.28 -5.15
C SER A 551 28.09 14.98 -4.57
N LEU A 552 27.43 15.05 -3.40
CA LEU A 552 26.75 13.91 -2.78
C LEU A 552 25.29 13.80 -3.23
N ILE A 553 24.72 14.91 -3.70
CA ILE A 553 23.36 15.02 -4.22
C ILE A 553 23.34 15.93 -5.46
N THR A 554 22.32 15.82 -6.29
CA THR A 554 22.11 16.72 -7.45
C THR A 554 21.51 18.06 -7.01
N PHE A 555 21.47 19.05 -7.91
CA PHE A 555 20.77 20.31 -7.63
C PHE A 555 19.26 20.16 -7.47
N ASP A 556 18.68 19.19 -8.18
CA ASP A 556 17.27 18.85 -8.04
C ASP A 556 16.96 18.24 -6.67
N ASP A 557 17.86 17.38 -6.17
CA ASP A 557 17.77 16.84 -4.80
C ASP A 557 17.86 17.97 -3.79
N ALA A 558 18.86 18.84 -3.91
CA ALA A 558 19.06 19.93 -2.98
C ALA A 558 17.84 20.86 -2.92
N PHE A 559 17.23 21.12 -4.07
CA PHE A 559 16.02 21.92 -4.16
C PHE A 559 14.82 21.25 -3.47
N THR A 560 14.61 19.96 -3.70
CA THR A 560 13.56 19.18 -3.05
C THR A 560 13.79 19.07 -1.54
N TYR A 561 15.00 18.73 -1.12
CA TYR A 561 15.34 18.43 0.28
C TYR A 561 15.27 19.66 1.18
N LYS A 562 15.59 20.87 0.66
CA LYS A 562 15.39 22.12 1.41
C LYS A 562 13.94 22.38 1.81
N GLU A 563 13.00 21.83 1.05
CA GLU A 563 11.58 21.98 1.33
C GLU A 563 11.04 20.80 2.08
N ILE A 564 11.22 19.59 1.57
CA ILE A 564 10.85 18.36 2.25
C ILE A 564 11.85 17.29 1.85
N TYR A 565 12.67 16.86 2.81
CA TYR A 565 13.41 15.61 2.69
C TYR A 565 12.46 14.39 2.72
N PRO A 566 12.45 13.55 1.67
CA PRO A 566 11.63 12.35 1.64
C PRO A 566 12.31 11.25 2.45
N MET A 567 11.73 10.88 3.61
CA MET A 567 12.30 9.82 4.46
C MET A 567 12.31 8.44 3.77
N PHE A 568 11.48 8.25 2.75
CA PHE A 568 11.50 7.12 1.83
C PHE A 568 11.29 7.62 0.41
N GLU A 569 11.81 6.88 -0.58
CA GLU A 569 11.65 7.26 -1.98
C GLU A 569 10.15 7.28 -2.32
N PRO A 570 9.61 8.41 -2.82
CA PRO A 570 8.21 8.51 -3.16
C PRO A 570 7.89 7.54 -4.30
N CYS A 571 6.94 6.62 -4.07
CA CYS A 571 6.38 5.81 -5.14
C CYS A 571 5.36 6.64 -5.92
N TYR A 572 5.51 6.71 -7.24
CA TYR A 572 4.60 7.47 -8.11
C TYR A 572 3.54 6.53 -8.66
N VAL A 573 2.28 6.88 -8.41
CA VAL A 573 1.13 6.12 -8.90
C VAL A 573 0.40 6.96 -9.94
N PHE A 574 0.18 6.37 -11.11
CA PHE A 574 -0.58 6.98 -12.19
C PHE A 574 -2.02 6.42 -12.15
N TYR A 575 -2.96 7.20 -11.58
CA TYR A 575 -4.37 6.82 -11.43
C TYR A 575 -5.17 6.71 -12.75
N ASP A 576 -4.50 6.78 -13.91
CA ASP A 576 -5.08 6.84 -15.25
C ASP A 576 -4.75 5.62 -16.14
N GLU A 577 -4.13 4.57 -15.60
CA GLU A 577 -3.91 3.31 -16.31
C GLU A 577 -5.20 2.51 -16.54
N ASN A 578 -5.15 1.60 -17.53
CA ASN A 578 -6.32 0.87 -18.02
C ASN A 578 -6.93 -0.03 -16.92
N LYS A 579 -8.10 0.41 -16.44
CA LYS A 579 -8.75 -0.06 -15.19
C LYS A 579 -9.35 -1.45 -15.25
N THR A 580 -9.32 -2.09 -16.42
CA THR A 580 -9.84 -3.45 -16.64
C THR A 580 -8.87 -4.55 -16.22
N TYR A 581 -7.60 -4.22 -15.92
CA TYR A 581 -6.61 -5.20 -15.45
C TYR A 581 -6.67 -5.44 -13.93
N TYR A 582 -7.36 -4.59 -13.18
CA TYR A 582 -7.34 -4.67 -11.73
C TYR A 582 -8.22 -5.80 -11.21
N ASP A 583 -7.56 -6.75 -10.55
CA ASP A 583 -8.12 -7.56 -9.48
C ASP A 583 -9.12 -6.73 -8.65
N SER A 584 -10.31 -7.28 -8.35
CA SER A 584 -11.26 -6.62 -7.44
C SER A 584 -10.56 -6.26 -6.11
N ILE A 585 -11.11 -5.29 -5.35
CA ILE A 585 -10.54 -4.90 -4.04
C ILE A 585 -10.31 -6.15 -3.16
N ALA A 586 -11.27 -7.07 -3.14
CA ALA A 586 -11.17 -8.34 -2.43
C ALA A 586 -9.95 -9.17 -2.86
N ASN A 587 -9.63 -9.22 -4.14
CA ASN A 587 -8.47 -9.95 -4.65
C ASN A 587 -7.15 -9.27 -4.25
N VAL A 588 -7.09 -7.93 -4.27
CA VAL A 588 -5.92 -7.19 -3.79
C VAL A 588 -5.69 -7.45 -2.30
N TYR A 589 -6.74 -7.39 -1.49
CA TYR A 589 -6.70 -7.71 -0.06
C TYR A 589 -6.14 -9.12 0.19
N LYS A 590 -6.73 -10.13 -0.47
CA LYS A 590 -6.29 -11.54 -0.37
C LYS A 590 -4.83 -11.75 -0.77
N LYS A 591 -4.35 -11.03 -1.78
CA LYS A 591 -2.96 -11.10 -2.25
C LYS A 591 -1.99 -10.41 -1.28
N GLN A 592 -2.38 -9.25 -0.72
CA GLN A 592 -1.50 -8.45 0.13
C GLN A 592 -1.39 -8.98 1.56
N PHE A 593 -2.49 -9.49 2.10
CA PHE A 593 -2.54 -10.08 3.41
C PHE A 593 -2.85 -11.55 3.20
N HIS A 594 -1.81 -12.39 3.18
CA HIS A 594 -1.93 -13.82 2.94
C HIS A 594 -3.06 -14.42 3.78
N ILE A 595 -4.25 -14.56 3.19
CA ILE A 595 -5.37 -15.23 3.83
C ILE A 595 -5.16 -16.69 3.47
N PRO A 596 -4.73 -17.53 4.43
CA PRO A 596 -4.47 -18.91 4.11
C PRO A 596 -5.77 -19.55 3.62
N HIS A 597 -5.69 -20.47 2.66
CA HIS A 597 -6.88 -21.08 2.10
C HIS A 597 -7.65 -21.83 3.19
N ARG A 598 -8.93 -21.47 3.34
CA ARG A 598 -9.91 -22.07 4.24
C ARG A 598 -11.04 -22.60 3.37
N ILE A 599 -10.95 -23.88 3.01
CA ILE A 599 -11.75 -24.50 1.97
C ILE A 599 -12.77 -25.43 2.61
N ILE A 600 -14.01 -25.37 2.15
CA ILE A 600 -15.00 -26.43 2.41
C ILE A 600 -15.15 -27.23 1.13
N ILE A 601 -15.11 -28.56 1.22
CA ILE A 601 -15.42 -29.42 0.09
C ILE A 601 -16.74 -30.14 0.31
N LEU A 602 -17.66 -29.94 -0.62
CA LEU A 602 -19.00 -30.51 -0.65
C LEU A 602 -19.09 -31.52 -1.78
N GLY A 603 -19.97 -32.50 -1.62
CA GLY A 603 -20.25 -33.49 -2.64
C GLY A 603 -20.76 -34.79 -2.06
N LYS A 604 -21.46 -35.55 -2.91
CA LYS A 604 -22.08 -36.83 -2.57
C LYS A 604 -21.08 -37.82 -1.96
N PRO A 605 -21.50 -38.75 -1.08
CA PRO A 605 -20.68 -39.90 -0.72
C PRO A 605 -20.19 -40.62 -1.99
N GLY A 606 -18.88 -40.87 -2.13
CA GLY A 606 -18.32 -41.47 -3.36
C GLY A 606 -17.89 -40.50 -4.47
N SER A 607 -18.12 -39.18 -4.32
CA SER A 607 -17.73 -38.16 -5.31
C SER A 607 -16.22 -38.00 -5.55
N GLY A 608 -15.38 -38.43 -4.60
CA GLY A 608 -13.92 -38.23 -4.67
C GLY A 608 -13.41 -37.03 -3.86
N LYS A 609 -14.26 -36.38 -3.07
CA LYS A 609 -13.88 -35.24 -2.21
C LYS A 609 -12.67 -35.50 -1.30
N GLY A 610 -12.60 -36.66 -0.63
CA GLY A 610 -11.45 -36.98 0.23
C GLY A 610 -10.13 -37.09 -0.53
N THR A 611 -10.16 -37.58 -1.77
CA THR A 611 -8.97 -37.63 -2.64
C THR A 611 -8.53 -36.22 -3.02
N GLN A 612 -9.47 -35.37 -3.45
CA GLN A 612 -9.16 -33.98 -3.79
C GLN A 612 -8.68 -33.18 -2.58
N SER A 613 -9.28 -33.36 -1.40
CA SER A 613 -8.84 -32.71 -0.16
C SER A 613 -7.39 -33.00 0.18
N GLN A 614 -6.96 -34.26 0.02
CA GLN A 614 -5.57 -34.64 0.25
C GLN A 614 -4.63 -33.96 -0.75
N MET A 615 -4.97 -33.99 -2.05
CA MET A 615 -4.15 -33.34 -3.09
C MET A 615 -4.03 -31.82 -2.88
N ILE A 616 -5.12 -31.16 -2.48
CA ILE A 616 -5.13 -29.72 -2.16
C ILE A 616 -4.26 -29.45 -0.93
N ALA A 617 -4.45 -30.20 0.15
CA ALA A 617 -3.69 -30.05 1.38
C ALA A 617 -2.19 -30.23 1.15
N GLU A 618 -1.80 -31.24 0.36
CA GLU A 618 -0.40 -31.50 0.02
C GLU A 618 0.21 -30.38 -0.84
N LYS A 619 -0.51 -29.90 -1.86
CA LYS A 619 0.01 -28.88 -2.78
C LYS A 619 0.14 -27.49 -2.14
N TYR A 620 -0.86 -27.09 -1.36
CA TYR A 620 -0.94 -25.75 -0.78
C TYR A 620 -0.51 -25.70 0.69
N GLY A 621 -0.08 -26.83 1.26
CA GLY A 621 0.38 -26.92 2.66
C GLY A 621 -0.73 -26.77 3.70
N LEU A 622 -2.00 -26.99 3.32
CA LEU A 622 -3.16 -26.79 4.21
C LEU A 622 -3.34 -27.96 5.18
N ILE A 623 -4.04 -27.69 6.28
CA ILE A 623 -4.47 -28.76 7.20
C ILE A 623 -5.75 -29.43 6.70
N HIS A 624 -5.67 -30.72 6.36
CA HIS A 624 -6.86 -31.51 6.06
C HIS A 624 -7.61 -31.91 7.33
N ILE A 625 -8.86 -31.47 7.47
CA ILE A 625 -9.75 -31.77 8.59
C ILE A 625 -10.97 -32.53 8.07
N SER A 626 -11.02 -33.83 8.37
CA SER A 626 -12.15 -34.70 8.06
C SER A 626 -12.85 -35.09 9.36
N THR A 627 -14.16 -34.81 9.45
CA THR A 627 -14.95 -35.18 10.65
C THR A 627 -14.94 -36.67 10.91
N GLY A 628 -14.93 -37.47 9.85
CA GLY A 628 -14.81 -38.91 9.98
C GLY A 628 -13.47 -39.33 10.59
N ASP A 629 -12.36 -38.69 10.20
CA ASP A 629 -11.04 -39.03 10.72
C ASP A 629 -10.84 -38.54 12.15
N LEU A 630 -11.35 -37.36 12.49
CA LEU A 630 -11.35 -36.84 13.85
C LEU A 630 -12.10 -37.78 14.81
N VAL A 631 -13.31 -38.21 14.44
CA VAL A 631 -14.08 -39.14 15.26
C VAL A 631 -13.39 -40.50 15.36
N ARG A 632 -12.87 -41.04 14.24
CA ARG A 632 -12.11 -42.30 14.27
C ARG A 632 -10.88 -42.23 15.16
N ALA A 633 -10.19 -41.08 15.20
CA ALA A 633 -9.06 -40.87 16.10
C ALA A 633 -9.49 -40.90 17.57
N GLU A 634 -10.62 -40.27 17.91
CA GLU A 634 -11.21 -40.29 19.26
C GLU A 634 -11.69 -41.70 19.66
N VAL A 635 -12.32 -42.44 18.74
CA VAL A 635 -12.71 -43.86 18.93
C VAL A 635 -11.47 -44.73 19.20
N LYS A 636 -10.42 -44.58 18.37
CA LYS A 636 -9.16 -45.32 18.53
C LYS A 636 -8.46 -44.98 19.85
N ALA A 637 -8.54 -43.73 20.29
CA ALA A 637 -8.03 -43.26 21.58
C ALA A 637 -8.93 -43.66 22.77
N GLN A 638 -10.07 -44.31 22.53
CA GLN A 638 -11.04 -44.75 23.54
C GLN A 638 -11.53 -43.63 24.48
N THR A 639 -11.64 -42.40 23.97
CA THR A 639 -12.16 -41.27 24.75
C THR A 639 -13.66 -41.45 25.04
N GLU A 640 -14.19 -40.77 26.06
CA GLU A 640 -15.62 -40.86 26.38
C GLU A 640 -16.52 -40.44 25.20
N LEU A 641 -16.11 -39.40 24.47
CA LEU A 641 -16.76 -38.97 23.23
C LEU A 641 -16.62 -40.02 22.12
N GLY A 642 -15.43 -40.63 21.98
CA GLY A 642 -15.18 -41.71 21.03
C GLY A 642 -16.13 -42.90 21.19
N LYS A 643 -16.35 -43.36 22.43
CA LYS A 643 -17.27 -44.49 22.71
C LYS A 643 -18.71 -44.21 22.28
N LYS A 644 -19.23 -43.01 22.61
CA LYS A 644 -20.57 -42.58 22.18
C LYS A 644 -20.69 -42.47 20.66
N CYS A 645 -19.62 -42.02 19.99
CA CYS A 645 -19.61 -41.90 18.53
C CYS A 645 -19.61 -43.28 17.84
N ASP A 646 -18.89 -44.27 18.39
CA ASP A 646 -18.75 -45.60 17.77
C ASP A 646 -20.09 -46.33 17.62
N GLU A 647 -20.96 -46.25 18.63
CA GLU A 647 -22.31 -46.83 18.61
C GLU A 647 -23.16 -46.29 17.45
N ILE A 648 -23.05 -44.99 17.16
CA ILE A 648 -23.85 -44.32 16.12
C ILE A 648 -23.23 -44.51 14.74
N MET A 649 -21.90 -44.46 14.59
CA MET A 649 -21.23 -44.57 13.29
C MET A 649 -21.55 -45.90 12.57
N ASN A 650 -21.72 -46.99 13.33
CA ASN A 650 -22.02 -48.31 12.77
C ASN A 650 -23.40 -48.38 12.08
N THR A 651 -24.30 -47.44 12.38
CA THR A 651 -25.66 -47.36 11.79
C THR A 651 -25.71 -46.63 10.45
N GLY A 652 -24.65 -45.92 10.06
CA GLY A 652 -24.61 -45.10 8.85
C GLY A 652 -25.34 -43.74 8.94
N LYS A 653 -25.91 -43.39 10.11
CA LYS A 653 -26.52 -42.08 10.39
C LYS A 653 -25.47 -40.99 10.64
N LEU A 654 -25.90 -39.72 10.56
CA LEU A 654 -25.09 -38.58 10.98
C LEU A 654 -24.93 -38.57 12.50
N LEU A 655 -23.77 -38.11 12.98
CA LEU A 655 -23.53 -37.92 14.41
C LEU A 655 -24.25 -36.66 14.90
N PRO A 656 -24.85 -36.68 16.10
CA PRO A 656 -25.43 -35.49 16.71
C PRO A 656 -24.41 -34.36 16.89
N ASP A 657 -24.87 -33.13 16.71
CA ASP A 657 -24.09 -31.90 16.81
C ASP A 657 -23.33 -31.77 18.15
N GLU A 658 -23.98 -32.18 19.25
CA GLU A 658 -23.42 -32.17 20.61
C GLU A 658 -22.16 -33.04 20.77
N LEU A 659 -21.98 -34.05 19.90
CA LEU A 659 -20.80 -34.91 19.91
C LEU A 659 -19.72 -34.41 18.95
N ILE A 660 -20.10 -33.92 17.76
CA ILE A 660 -19.14 -33.56 16.70
C ILE A 660 -18.55 -32.15 16.87
N ASN A 661 -19.36 -31.18 17.29
CA ASN A 661 -18.94 -29.77 17.39
C ASN A 661 -17.76 -29.58 18.35
N PRO A 662 -17.71 -30.20 19.54
CA PRO A 662 -16.56 -30.08 20.44
C PRO A 662 -15.27 -30.65 19.85
N ILE A 663 -15.34 -31.81 19.18
CA ILE A 663 -14.18 -32.48 18.56
C ILE A 663 -13.64 -31.61 17.42
N PHE A 664 -14.53 -31.11 16.57
CA PHE A 664 -14.20 -30.23 15.46
C PHE A 664 -13.55 -28.92 15.94
N LEU A 665 -14.18 -28.24 16.90
CA LEU A 665 -13.70 -26.97 17.43
C LEU A 665 -12.29 -27.10 18.04
N LYS A 666 -12.04 -28.18 18.77
CA LYS A 666 -10.71 -28.49 19.33
C LYS A 666 -9.61 -28.61 18.27
N ARG A 667 -9.93 -29.12 17.06
CA ARG A 667 -8.94 -29.28 15.98
C ARG A 667 -8.69 -27.98 15.23
N ILE A 668 -9.76 -27.29 14.83
CA ILE A 668 -9.66 -26.13 13.94
C ILE A 668 -9.03 -24.90 14.60
N LEU A 669 -9.11 -24.79 15.93
CA LEU A 669 -8.50 -23.70 16.69
C LEU A 669 -6.99 -23.85 16.94
N GLN A 670 -6.38 -24.95 16.49
CA GLN A 670 -4.93 -25.14 16.64
C GLN A 670 -4.12 -24.13 15.81
N LYS A 671 -2.88 -23.88 16.23
CA LYS A 671 -2.00 -22.87 15.60
C LYS A 671 -1.73 -23.17 14.12
N ASP A 672 -1.50 -24.44 13.79
CA ASP A 672 -1.24 -24.90 12.43
C ASP A 672 -2.40 -24.61 11.46
N CYS A 673 -3.65 -24.84 11.88
CA CYS A 673 -4.84 -24.51 11.11
C CYS A 673 -4.98 -23.00 10.84
N ARG A 674 -4.57 -22.17 11.80
CA ARG A 674 -4.67 -20.72 11.69
C ARG A 674 -3.63 -20.15 10.73
N GLU A 675 -2.38 -20.61 10.84
CA GLU A 675 -1.26 -20.13 10.03
C GLU A 675 -1.30 -20.69 8.61
N LYS A 676 -1.59 -21.98 8.45
CA LYS A 676 -1.53 -22.67 7.15
C LYS A 676 -2.87 -22.72 6.44
N GLY A 677 -3.96 -22.43 7.14
CA GLY A 677 -5.31 -22.68 6.63
C GLY A 677 -5.69 -24.14 6.70
N TRP A 678 -6.87 -24.45 6.16
CA TRP A 678 -7.48 -25.76 6.32
C TRP A 678 -8.41 -26.10 5.15
N ILE A 679 -8.65 -27.40 5.00
CA ILE A 679 -9.71 -27.93 4.14
C ILE A 679 -10.63 -28.83 4.98
N LEU A 680 -11.93 -28.49 5.01
CA LEU A 680 -12.96 -29.27 5.68
C LEU A 680 -13.59 -30.26 4.72
N ASP A 681 -13.36 -31.55 4.98
CA ASP A 681 -14.02 -32.66 4.30
C ASP A 681 -15.19 -33.19 5.15
N GLY A 682 -16.40 -32.88 4.70
CA GLY A 682 -17.63 -33.38 5.31
C GLY A 682 -18.02 -32.68 6.60
N TYR A 683 -17.80 -31.38 6.70
CA TYR A 683 -18.43 -30.46 7.66
C TYR A 683 -18.52 -29.06 7.04
N PRO A 684 -19.64 -28.33 7.17
CA PRO A 684 -20.89 -28.69 7.84
C PRO A 684 -21.68 -29.79 7.10
N ARG A 685 -22.56 -30.52 7.82
CA ARG A 685 -23.46 -31.52 7.22
C ARG A 685 -24.96 -31.26 7.41
N THR A 686 -25.30 -30.23 8.16
CA THR A 686 -26.68 -29.82 8.48
C THR A 686 -26.71 -28.30 8.58
N ASP A 687 -27.90 -27.69 8.49
CA ASP A 687 -28.07 -26.24 8.72
C ASP A 687 -27.58 -25.83 10.12
N SER A 688 -27.72 -26.70 11.12
CA SER A 688 -27.21 -26.48 12.48
C SER A 688 -25.68 -26.45 12.54
N ASN A 689 -24.99 -27.35 11.83
CA ASN A 689 -23.52 -27.30 11.69
C ASN A 689 -23.09 -26.01 10.97
N LEU A 690 -23.81 -25.59 9.93
CA LEU A 690 -23.51 -24.35 9.23
C LEU A 690 -23.66 -23.14 10.16
N GLN A 691 -24.73 -23.10 10.95
CA GLN A 691 -24.91 -22.06 11.95
C GLN A 691 -23.78 -22.09 12.98
N PHE A 692 -23.32 -23.27 13.41
CA PHE A 692 -22.15 -23.41 14.27
C PHE A 692 -20.87 -22.83 13.64
N VAL A 693 -20.62 -23.06 12.34
CA VAL A 693 -19.49 -22.44 11.60
C VAL A 693 -19.59 -20.92 11.63
N ARG A 694 -20.80 -20.37 11.40
CA ARG A 694 -21.07 -18.93 11.39
C ARG A 694 -20.92 -18.30 12.78
N ASP A 695 -21.48 -18.92 13.80
CA ASP A 695 -21.44 -18.45 15.20
C ASP A 695 -20.00 -18.44 15.73
N ASN A 696 -19.17 -19.38 15.29
CA ASN A 696 -17.73 -19.43 15.63
C ASN A 696 -16.84 -18.61 14.69
N ARG A 697 -17.43 -17.83 13.77
CA ARG A 697 -16.72 -16.91 12.85
C ARG A 697 -15.61 -17.58 12.04
N LEU A 698 -15.84 -18.83 11.61
CA LEU A 698 -14.90 -19.54 10.76
C LEU A 698 -15.05 -19.03 9.32
N THR A 699 -14.23 -18.05 8.93
CA THR A 699 -14.26 -17.47 7.57
C THR A 699 -13.87 -18.52 6.53
N VAL A 700 -14.77 -18.78 5.58
CA VAL A 700 -14.55 -19.71 4.47
C VAL A 700 -14.14 -18.91 3.24
N THR A 701 -13.00 -19.25 2.66
CA THR A 701 -12.47 -18.55 1.48
C THR A 701 -12.95 -19.14 0.15
N CYS A 702 -13.33 -20.41 0.16
CA CYS A 702 -13.75 -21.15 -1.03
C CYS A 702 -14.57 -22.38 -0.63
N VAL A 703 -15.64 -22.64 -1.38
CA VAL A 703 -16.45 -23.85 -1.29
C VAL A 703 -16.37 -24.58 -2.62
N LEU A 704 -15.91 -25.83 -2.59
CA LEU A 704 -15.78 -26.67 -3.77
C LEU A 704 -16.86 -27.74 -3.76
N CYS A 705 -17.80 -27.67 -4.70
CA CYS A 705 -18.85 -28.66 -4.90
C CYS A 705 -18.39 -29.66 -5.97
N ILE A 706 -18.11 -30.90 -5.60
CA ILE A 706 -17.78 -31.96 -6.56
C ILE A 706 -19.06 -32.64 -7.03
N ASP A 707 -19.37 -32.44 -8.31
CA ASP A 707 -20.57 -32.94 -8.95
C ASP A 707 -20.32 -34.29 -9.65
N VAL A 708 -21.16 -35.28 -9.31
CA VAL A 708 -21.18 -36.62 -9.92
C VAL A 708 -22.61 -37.15 -9.95
N SER A 709 -22.92 -38.07 -10.87
CA SER A 709 -24.21 -38.79 -10.85
C SER A 709 -24.30 -39.74 -9.65
N ASP A 710 -25.52 -40.07 -9.23
CA ASP A 710 -25.76 -40.94 -8.08
C ASP A 710 -25.24 -42.35 -8.34
N GLU A 711 -25.40 -42.84 -9.57
CA GLU A 711 -24.95 -44.16 -10.01
C GLU A 711 -23.42 -44.27 -9.90
N LEU A 712 -22.71 -43.27 -10.44
CA LEU A 712 -21.25 -43.23 -10.42
C LEU A 712 -20.70 -43.10 -8.98
N ALA A 713 -21.38 -42.32 -8.14
CA ALA A 713 -21.01 -42.14 -6.74
C ALA A 713 -21.16 -43.45 -5.93
N ILE A 714 -22.27 -44.18 -6.13
CA ILE A 714 -22.52 -45.48 -5.49
C ILE A 714 -21.50 -46.51 -5.96
N GLU A 715 -21.23 -46.58 -7.27
CA GLU A 715 -20.22 -47.47 -7.85
C GLU A 715 -18.84 -47.25 -7.22
N ARG A 716 -18.37 -46.00 -7.22
CA ARG A 716 -17.09 -45.59 -6.62
C ARG A 716 -17.01 -45.91 -5.14
N GLN A 717 -18.10 -45.75 -4.39
CA GLN A 717 -18.12 -46.10 -2.96
C GLN A 717 -17.97 -47.61 -2.76
N CYS A 718 -18.68 -48.43 -3.53
CA CYS A 718 -18.63 -49.90 -3.42
C CYS A 718 -17.28 -50.50 -3.87
N GLY A 719 -16.60 -49.81 -4.80
CA GLY A 719 -15.27 -50.16 -5.29
C GLY A 719 -14.09 -49.65 -4.44
N ARG A 720 -14.36 -48.90 -3.37
CA ARG A 720 -13.32 -48.29 -2.54
C ARG A 720 -12.54 -49.32 -1.71
N LEU A 721 -11.22 -49.19 -1.76
CA LEU A 721 -10.27 -49.94 -0.94
C LEU A 721 -9.46 -48.96 -0.07
N VAL A 722 -9.05 -49.39 1.12
CA VAL A 722 -8.27 -48.57 2.05
C VAL A 722 -7.09 -49.35 2.57
N ASP A 723 -5.93 -48.71 2.57
CA ASP A 723 -4.74 -49.22 3.25
C ASP A 723 -4.86 -48.93 4.76
N PRO A 724 -4.95 -49.96 5.62
CA PRO A 724 -5.12 -49.78 7.06
C PRO A 724 -3.91 -49.14 7.75
N GLN A 725 -2.73 -49.14 7.13
CA GLN A 725 -1.53 -48.53 7.71
C GLN A 725 -1.41 -47.03 7.38
N SER A 726 -1.52 -46.67 6.11
CA SER A 726 -1.38 -45.27 5.67
C SER A 726 -2.70 -44.48 5.69
N GLY A 727 -3.85 -45.16 5.72
CA GLY A 727 -5.16 -44.55 5.55
C GLY A 727 -5.48 -44.12 4.12
N LYS A 728 -4.56 -44.32 3.15
CA LYS A 728 -4.77 -43.96 1.75
C LYS A 728 -5.87 -44.79 1.10
N ILE A 729 -6.63 -44.13 0.23
CA ILE A 729 -7.76 -44.71 -0.51
C ILE A 729 -7.27 -45.17 -1.88
N TYR A 730 -7.76 -46.31 -2.35
CA TYR A 730 -7.48 -46.90 -3.67
C TYR A 730 -8.78 -47.34 -4.36
N HIS A 731 -8.71 -47.50 -5.69
CA HIS A 731 -9.80 -48.04 -6.51
C HIS A 731 -9.19 -48.82 -7.68
N ALA A 732 -9.70 -50.02 -7.98
CA ALA A 732 -9.09 -50.91 -8.97
C ALA A 732 -8.88 -50.28 -10.35
N SER A 733 -9.80 -49.40 -10.78
CA SER A 733 -9.74 -48.72 -12.09
C SER A 733 -9.31 -47.24 -12.05
N LEU A 734 -9.60 -46.50 -10.97
CA LEU A 734 -9.43 -45.05 -10.92
C LEU A 734 -8.17 -44.61 -10.18
N LEU A 735 -7.71 -45.45 -9.24
CA LEU A 735 -6.52 -45.19 -8.43
C LEU A 735 -5.91 -46.54 -8.05
N PRO A 736 -5.34 -47.27 -9.04
CA PRO A 736 -4.89 -48.64 -8.85
C PRO A 736 -3.73 -48.68 -7.84
N PRO A 737 -3.74 -49.62 -6.88
CA PRO A 737 -2.65 -49.79 -5.92
C PRO A 737 -1.41 -50.39 -6.59
N SER A 738 -0.24 -50.05 -6.07
CA SER A 738 1.03 -50.72 -6.40
C SER A 738 1.03 -52.17 -5.88
N ASP A 739 1.85 -53.02 -6.50
CA ASP A 739 1.83 -54.47 -6.23
C ASP A 739 2.16 -54.81 -4.77
N ASP A 740 2.97 -54.00 -4.09
CA ASP A 740 3.35 -54.14 -2.68
C ASP A 740 2.23 -53.80 -1.68
N ILE A 741 1.21 -53.05 -2.10
CA ILE A 741 0.10 -52.61 -1.23
C ILE A 741 -1.16 -53.47 -1.44
N LYS A 742 -1.31 -54.09 -2.62
CA LYS A 742 -2.53 -54.84 -3.01
C LYS A 742 -3.02 -55.83 -1.95
N GLU A 743 -2.12 -56.59 -1.34
CA GLU A 743 -2.46 -57.66 -0.40
C GLU A 743 -2.97 -57.17 0.96
N ARG A 744 -2.65 -55.92 1.37
CA ARG A 744 -3.07 -55.36 2.67
C ARG A 744 -4.31 -54.48 2.61
N LEU A 745 -4.88 -54.27 1.43
CA LEU A 745 -6.05 -53.42 1.26
C LEU A 745 -7.30 -54.06 1.86
N THR A 746 -8.13 -53.25 2.52
CA THR A 746 -9.38 -53.69 3.13
C THR A 746 -10.56 -52.85 2.63
N LYS A 747 -11.76 -53.44 2.63
CA LYS A 747 -13.01 -52.71 2.45
C LYS A 747 -13.53 -52.20 3.78
N ARG A 748 -14.08 -51.00 3.81
CA ARG A 748 -14.77 -50.49 5.01
C ARG A 748 -16.11 -51.20 5.18
N ALA A 749 -16.55 -51.43 6.41
CA ALA A 749 -17.84 -52.04 6.73
C ALA A 749 -19.08 -51.25 6.24
N THR A 750 -18.87 -50.01 5.75
CA THR A 750 -19.89 -49.10 5.21
C THR A 750 -19.86 -48.96 3.69
N ASP A 751 -18.94 -49.65 3.00
CA ASP A 751 -18.74 -49.57 1.55
C ASP A 751 -19.41 -50.75 0.83
N ASN A 752 -20.72 -50.91 1.06
CA ASN A 752 -21.61 -51.83 0.35
C ASN A 752 -22.81 -51.08 -0.26
N GLU A 753 -23.51 -51.72 -1.20
CA GLU A 753 -24.56 -51.06 -1.99
C GLU A 753 -25.75 -50.58 -1.13
N GLU A 754 -26.20 -51.40 -0.18
CA GLU A 754 -27.31 -51.07 0.72
C GLU A 754 -27.00 -49.81 1.54
N LYS A 755 -25.84 -49.78 2.19
CA LYS A 755 -25.40 -48.62 2.99
C LYS A 755 -25.04 -47.41 2.12
N ALA A 756 -24.55 -47.61 0.90
CA ALA A 756 -24.30 -46.52 -0.05
C ALA A 756 -25.61 -45.81 -0.44
N LYS A 757 -26.67 -46.58 -0.73
CA LYS A 757 -28.02 -46.04 -1.02
C LYS A 757 -28.60 -45.28 0.17
N ILE A 758 -28.46 -45.79 1.40
CA ILE A 758 -28.90 -45.09 2.62
C ILE A 758 -28.17 -43.73 2.76
N ARG A 759 -26.85 -43.71 2.59
CA ARG A 759 -26.06 -42.47 2.68
C ARG A 759 -26.39 -41.47 1.58
N MET A 760 -26.72 -41.95 0.38
CA MET A 760 -27.16 -41.09 -0.72
C MET A 760 -28.51 -40.44 -0.40
N LYS A 761 -29.46 -41.21 0.13
CA LYS A 761 -30.76 -40.69 0.57
C LYS A 761 -30.59 -39.59 1.63
N VAL A 762 -29.79 -39.87 2.67
CA VAL A 762 -29.50 -38.88 3.73
C VAL A 762 -28.81 -37.63 3.17
N TYR A 763 -27.91 -37.78 2.18
CA TYR A 763 -27.30 -36.63 1.52
C TYR A 763 -28.33 -35.75 0.81
N HIS A 764 -29.28 -36.34 0.06
CA HIS A 764 -30.33 -35.53 -0.59
C HIS A 764 -31.27 -34.85 0.41
N GLU A 765 -31.59 -35.51 1.53
CA GLU A 765 -32.47 -34.96 2.57
C GLU A 765 -31.81 -33.81 3.36
N GLU A 766 -30.56 -34.00 3.81
CA GLU A 766 -29.88 -33.08 4.73
C GLU A 766 -28.92 -32.09 4.03
N MET A 767 -28.37 -32.49 2.88
CA MET A 767 -27.29 -31.78 2.16
C MET A 767 -27.67 -31.39 0.73
N GLY A 768 -28.86 -31.75 0.24
CA GLY A 768 -29.29 -31.52 -1.14
C GLY A 768 -29.41 -30.04 -1.53
N LYS A 769 -29.29 -29.12 -0.56
CA LYS A 769 -29.26 -27.67 -0.75
C LYS A 769 -27.97 -27.02 -0.23
N SER A 770 -26.94 -27.81 0.06
CA SER A 770 -25.71 -27.34 0.69
C SER A 770 -24.87 -26.41 -0.20
N ASP A 771 -25.08 -26.47 -1.51
CA ASP A 771 -24.57 -25.50 -2.50
C ASP A 771 -25.09 -24.07 -2.26
N LYS A 772 -26.31 -23.93 -1.70
CA LYS A 772 -26.95 -22.64 -1.41
C LYS A 772 -26.62 -22.07 -0.03
N TRP A 773 -25.80 -22.76 0.76
CA TRP A 773 -25.41 -22.32 2.10
C TRP A 773 -24.43 -21.15 2.11
N PHE A 774 -23.69 -21.00 1.01
CA PHE A 774 -22.65 -19.99 0.85
C PHE A 774 -22.96 -19.10 -0.36
N SER A 775 -22.34 -17.92 -0.41
CA SER A 775 -22.55 -17.00 -1.54
C SER A 775 -22.04 -17.59 -2.85
N GLU A 776 -22.71 -17.25 -3.96
CA GLU A 776 -22.31 -17.69 -5.29
C GLU A 776 -20.88 -17.25 -5.66
N GLU A 777 -20.37 -16.19 -5.03
CA GLU A 777 -19.02 -15.64 -5.26
C GLU A 777 -17.89 -16.55 -4.75
N ILE A 778 -18.18 -17.45 -3.79
CA ILE A 778 -17.16 -18.34 -3.21
C ILE A 778 -17.46 -19.83 -3.44
N THR A 779 -18.60 -20.16 -4.05
CA THR A 779 -19.03 -21.53 -4.33
C THR A 779 -18.73 -21.91 -5.77
N PHE A 780 -17.91 -22.94 -5.97
CA PHE A 780 -17.47 -23.40 -7.29
C PHE A 780 -17.83 -24.86 -7.50
N HIS A 781 -18.45 -25.14 -8.64
CA HIS A 781 -18.80 -26.50 -9.06
C HIS A 781 -17.68 -27.09 -9.91
N VAL A 782 -17.31 -28.34 -9.61
CA VAL A 782 -16.25 -29.07 -10.30
C VAL A 782 -16.82 -30.39 -10.79
N ASP A 783 -16.64 -30.68 -12.08
CA ASP A 783 -17.03 -31.96 -12.65
C ASP A 783 -16.14 -33.07 -12.08
N GLY A 784 -16.70 -33.88 -11.18
CA GLY A 784 -16.04 -35.00 -10.53
C GLY A 784 -16.09 -36.31 -11.33
N SER A 785 -16.72 -36.34 -12.51
CA SER A 785 -16.81 -37.55 -13.34
C SER A 785 -15.45 -37.92 -13.95
N LEU A 786 -14.54 -36.96 -14.07
CA LEU A 786 -13.19 -37.11 -14.62
C LEU A 786 -12.21 -37.86 -13.70
N PRO A 787 -11.04 -38.31 -14.23
CA PRO A 787 -9.96 -38.86 -13.42
C PRO A 787 -9.46 -37.86 -12.35
N PRO A 788 -8.96 -38.33 -11.18
CA PRO A 788 -8.60 -37.46 -10.06
C PRO A 788 -7.65 -36.31 -10.40
N GLU A 789 -6.66 -36.52 -11.27
CA GLU A 789 -5.71 -35.49 -11.67
C GLU A 789 -6.34 -34.37 -12.51
N GLU A 790 -7.31 -34.70 -13.36
CA GLU A 790 -8.03 -33.72 -14.18
C GLU A 790 -9.04 -32.92 -13.35
N VAL A 791 -9.70 -33.58 -12.39
CA VAL A 791 -10.51 -32.90 -11.37
C VAL A 791 -9.63 -31.93 -10.58
N PHE A 792 -8.43 -32.36 -10.19
CA PHE A 792 -7.49 -31.51 -9.45
C PHE A 792 -7.01 -30.31 -10.28
N LYS A 793 -6.73 -30.49 -11.58
CA LYS A 793 -6.40 -29.37 -12.49
C LYS A 793 -7.52 -28.34 -12.61
N GLN A 794 -8.79 -28.76 -12.55
CA GLN A 794 -9.91 -27.81 -12.48
C GLN A 794 -9.87 -27.01 -11.17
N ILE A 795 -9.66 -27.69 -10.04
CA ILE A 795 -9.55 -27.06 -8.72
C ILE A 795 -8.36 -26.09 -8.66
N GLU A 796 -7.22 -26.43 -9.26
CA GLU A 796 -6.07 -25.53 -9.34
C GLU A 796 -6.36 -24.22 -10.07
N LYS A 797 -7.23 -24.24 -11.07
CA LYS A 797 -7.64 -23.02 -11.77
C LYS A 797 -8.55 -22.15 -10.90
N ILE A 798 -9.31 -22.76 -9.99
CA ILE A 798 -10.21 -22.07 -9.06
C ILE A 798 -9.41 -21.43 -7.91
N LEU A 799 -8.36 -22.12 -7.42
CA LEU A 799 -7.58 -21.67 -6.26
C LEU A 799 -6.44 -20.69 -6.59
N LYS A 800 -6.14 -20.47 -7.88
CA LYS A 800 -5.20 -19.44 -8.36
C LYS A 800 -5.88 -18.09 -8.52
#